data_AF-A0A7S0RRV0-F1
#
_entry.id   AF-A0A7S0RRV0-F1
#
_cell.length_a   1.000
_cell.length_b   1.000
_cell.length_c   1.000
_cell.angle_alpha   90.00
_cell.angle_beta   90.00
_cell.angle_gamma   90.00
#
_symmetry.space_group_name_H-M   'P 1'
#
loop_
_entity.id
_entity.type
_entity.pdbx_description
1 polymer ?
#
loop_
_entity_poly.entity_id
_entity_poly.type
_entity_poly.pdbx_seq_one_letter_code
_entity_poly.pdbx_strand_id
1 'polypeptide(L)'
;AYEVLSAGVAGGGDGPQAWRVELVLRGQSVLYRRAAAVLAPYKYAGYPLLLEVLAPDVQQQQASGAPAGAAAGGEGAAAAPAQGAGTGSTPHFLSPQRIGLVKAATELAWLTGAACAPNAGELVRSGGLAALAALLHRATATAGVQALQELGPTDNRAVLLAHVCRGLAACLSVEAGRAAVAEGIAAAHKGQGQGQGQVQGATGSVLRELLRVATMQRAHAAAEAALVALGHAAASPPLCAALLEAGALPFLLPLMFKYDVTLASDTTQDLPLPFGSCAPAAPAKPAPANHHHQAGGAGYAAGSAGPGSASGLSSLPSLGSSSQGGGAKTQGGTAAAAGGNRPATSPTRPAVGFMPYPRSQSPPRPGARTVGGSTGSATGVAAAAAGAAGGSAGSGGGSSLREVFGLPAVRASEPVAVSFRAMLAAQAVARIAGLLPAPYATEGSAAARQALASALTPPLAGKLGAADPRPALVSLCTTTESAQLIWSAAMRDELLTALTAMREQLDAGAGTAQVTAAPGSTALAGWQFSSLTRELQVGGVYVRVYCQKPTVLPQDTQGFCKALVRYLYDRFVVPPAGAVQPAAILAPEHAAVLSDTKLVLQALGCLLDAEPRLLGLLASRSAVAPLVGALRPASAAAWAASKGGASTDAQAALAPAAGLATTALQALLKLGAHAGCVAALADEGTARTLLHLVHAPPSPQALRLALALLRTLAGTQAVLTVAAEQAGALYILSQLLALVTHNTPSSASASASDTTTPTPATNSQPLATASSTVTGTEMASGTAMAVAEELAGLLARLMAAPGQGSGISLMLQRLLPPGIVGALAAAGAGAGGAGA
;
A
#
# COMPACT_ATOMS: atom_id res chain seq x y z
N ALA A 1 47.11 12.43 -23.52
CA ALA A 1 45.85 13.00 -24.01
C ALA A 1 45.79 14.51 -23.80
N TYR A 2 45.86 15.01 -22.55
CA TYR A 2 45.94 16.46 -22.26
C TYR A 2 47.10 17.14 -23.00
N GLU A 3 48.32 16.58 -22.95
CA GLU A 3 49.48 17.12 -23.67
C GLU A 3 49.32 17.14 -25.20
N VAL A 4 48.64 16.15 -25.77
CA VAL A 4 48.35 16.06 -27.20
C VAL A 4 47.27 17.08 -27.61
N LEU A 5 46.34 17.39 -26.70
CA LEU A 5 45.31 18.40 -26.90
C LEU A 5 45.84 19.83 -26.63
N SER A 6 46.91 20.00 -25.86
CA SER A 6 47.57 21.28 -25.66
C SER A 6 48.69 21.58 -26.67
N ALA A 7 49.16 20.57 -27.42
CA ALA A 7 50.27 20.70 -28.39
C ALA A 7 50.03 21.68 -29.56
N GLY A 8 48.80 22.17 -29.76
CA GLY A 8 48.45 23.14 -30.81
C GLY A 8 48.19 24.58 -30.33
N VAL A 9 48.59 24.96 -29.12
CA VAL A 9 48.38 26.32 -28.54
C VAL A 9 49.55 27.27 -28.87
N ALA A 10 50.44 26.90 -29.79
CA ALA A 10 51.62 27.68 -30.16
C ALA A 10 51.35 28.97 -30.97
N GLY A 11 50.10 29.43 -31.07
CA GLY A 11 49.74 30.72 -31.68
C GLY A 11 48.81 31.47 -30.74
N GLY A 12 49.30 32.55 -30.14
CA GLY A 12 48.56 33.36 -29.17
C GLY A 12 47.23 33.89 -29.72
N GLY A 13 46.18 33.76 -28.93
CA GLY A 13 44.84 34.28 -29.21
C GLY A 13 43.76 33.26 -28.85
N ASP A 14 43.01 33.56 -27.79
CA ASP A 14 41.89 32.82 -27.21
C ASP A 14 42.19 31.52 -26.46
N GLY A 15 41.54 31.37 -25.31
CA GLY A 15 41.76 30.31 -24.31
C GLY A 15 41.45 28.88 -24.80
N PRO A 16 41.26 27.92 -23.86
CA PRO A 16 41.05 26.52 -24.23
C PRO A 16 39.81 26.35 -25.12
N GLN A 17 40.03 25.87 -26.34
CA GLN A 17 38.99 25.62 -27.34
C GLN A 17 37.89 24.68 -26.80
N ALA A 18 36.62 25.09 -26.91
CA ALA A 18 35.48 24.39 -26.29
C ALA A 18 35.37 22.90 -26.68
N TRP A 19 35.65 22.56 -27.95
CA TRP A 19 35.62 21.18 -28.43
C TRP A 19 36.74 20.31 -27.81
N ARG A 20 37.90 20.89 -27.45
CA ARG A 20 38.98 20.18 -26.77
C ARG A 20 38.59 19.84 -25.34
N VAL A 21 37.95 20.79 -24.65
CA VAL A 21 37.39 20.58 -23.31
C VAL A 21 36.32 19.49 -23.37
N GLU A 22 35.40 19.56 -24.33
CA GLU A 22 34.38 18.53 -24.55
C GLU A 22 35.01 17.14 -24.75
N LEU A 23 36.07 17.03 -25.55
CA LEU A 23 36.75 15.76 -25.78
C LEU A 23 37.41 15.20 -24.51
N VAL A 24 38.02 16.05 -23.68
CA VAL A 24 38.59 15.65 -22.38
C VAL A 24 37.48 15.13 -21.46
N LEU A 25 36.37 15.86 -21.35
CA LEU A 25 35.24 15.45 -20.51
C LEU A 25 34.66 14.11 -20.98
N ARG A 26 34.47 13.92 -22.28
CA ARG A 26 34.02 12.64 -22.86
C ARG A 26 35.00 11.50 -22.58
N GLY A 27 36.31 11.76 -22.67
CA GLY A 27 37.35 10.79 -22.32
C GLY A 27 37.26 10.36 -20.86
N GLN A 28 37.07 11.30 -19.94
CA GLN A 28 36.86 11.02 -18.51
C GLN A 28 35.56 10.26 -18.28
N SER A 29 34.47 10.60 -18.98
CA SER A 29 33.21 9.85 -18.92
C SER A 29 33.39 8.39 -19.34
N VAL A 30 34.17 8.11 -20.38
CA VAL A 30 34.49 6.73 -20.81
C VAL A 30 35.27 5.98 -19.72
N LEU A 31 36.24 6.64 -19.08
CA LEU A 31 37.01 6.04 -17.97
C LEU A 31 36.09 5.66 -16.81
N TYR A 32 35.24 6.58 -16.34
CA TYR A 32 34.30 6.27 -15.28
C TYR A 32 33.33 5.16 -15.71
N ARG A 33 32.74 5.22 -16.91
CA ARG A 33 31.85 4.18 -17.47
C ARG A 33 32.43 2.76 -17.37
N ARG A 34 33.73 2.59 -17.61
CA ARG A 34 34.39 1.29 -17.71
C ARG A 34 35.10 0.85 -16.44
N ALA A 35 35.60 1.81 -15.66
CA ALA A 35 36.52 1.55 -14.54
C ALA A 35 36.07 2.23 -13.23
N ALA A 36 34.78 2.49 -13.05
CA ALA A 36 34.24 3.14 -11.84
C ALA A 36 34.68 2.44 -10.55
N ALA A 37 34.68 1.11 -10.49
CA ALA A 37 35.10 0.37 -9.31
C ALA A 37 36.57 0.65 -8.93
N VAL A 38 37.44 0.84 -9.92
CA VAL A 38 38.86 1.19 -9.72
C VAL A 38 39.01 2.66 -9.31
N LEU A 39 38.14 3.53 -9.81
CA LEU A 39 38.17 4.97 -9.54
C LEU A 39 37.43 5.36 -8.25
N ALA A 40 36.55 4.50 -7.73
CA ALA A 40 35.72 4.74 -6.56
C ALA A 40 36.49 5.15 -5.28
N PRO A 41 37.71 4.64 -5.00
CA PRO A 41 38.49 5.09 -3.85
C PRO A 41 39.04 6.53 -3.99
N TYR A 42 39.08 7.08 -5.21
CA TYR A 42 39.70 8.37 -5.49
C TYR A 42 38.67 9.49 -5.58
N LYS A 43 38.99 10.61 -4.91
CA LYS A 43 38.21 11.83 -4.92
C LYS A 43 38.33 12.52 -6.29
N TYR A 44 37.20 12.85 -6.92
CA TYR A 44 37.20 13.65 -8.15
C TYR A 44 37.43 15.14 -7.83
N ALA A 45 38.59 15.68 -8.20
CA ALA A 45 38.96 17.07 -7.92
C ALA A 45 38.44 18.09 -8.96
N GLY A 46 37.89 17.62 -10.09
CA GLY A 46 37.53 18.47 -11.22
C GLY A 46 36.21 19.24 -11.07
N TYR A 47 35.48 19.10 -9.97
CA TYR A 47 34.13 19.69 -9.83
C TYR A 47 34.07 21.21 -10.00
N PRO A 48 34.97 22.05 -9.44
CA PRO A 48 34.89 23.50 -9.64
C PRO A 48 34.88 23.89 -11.12
N LEU A 49 35.83 23.34 -11.89
CA LEU A 49 35.94 23.58 -13.34
C LEU A 49 34.76 22.97 -14.11
N LEU A 50 34.25 21.82 -13.67
CA LEU A 50 33.09 21.16 -14.28
C LEU A 50 31.81 21.97 -14.09
N LEU A 51 31.63 22.59 -12.92
CA LEU A 51 30.44 23.33 -12.55
C LEU A 51 30.40 24.73 -13.18
N GLU A 52 31.55 25.34 -13.49
CA GLU A 52 31.63 26.56 -14.31
C GLU A 52 30.94 26.39 -15.67
N VAL A 53 31.02 25.20 -16.26
CA VAL A 53 30.33 24.88 -17.53
C VAL A 53 28.80 24.92 -17.37
N LEU A 54 28.29 24.64 -16.16
CA LEU A 54 26.86 24.52 -15.84
C LEU A 54 26.27 25.81 -15.22
N ALA A 55 27.13 26.75 -14.83
CA ALA A 55 26.74 27.97 -14.14
C ALA A 55 25.76 28.81 -14.98
N PRO A 56 24.74 29.44 -14.35
CA PRO A 56 23.92 30.44 -15.00
C PRO A 56 24.79 31.66 -15.36
N ASP A 57 24.54 32.25 -16.52
CA ASP A 57 25.42 33.23 -17.18
C ASP A 57 25.60 34.59 -16.45
N VAL A 58 25.15 34.74 -15.20
CA VAL A 58 25.15 36.02 -14.46
C VAL A 58 26.51 36.36 -13.83
N GLN A 59 27.42 35.40 -13.62
CA GLN A 59 28.71 35.65 -12.94
C GLN A 59 29.91 35.88 -13.86
N GLN A 60 29.79 35.67 -15.17
CA GLN A 60 30.94 35.85 -16.09
C GLN A 60 31.23 37.32 -16.44
N GLN A 61 30.29 38.24 -16.20
CA GLN A 61 30.51 39.69 -16.41
C GLN A 61 31.32 40.36 -15.29
N GLN A 62 31.43 39.78 -14.10
CA GLN A 62 32.20 40.36 -12.99
C GLN A 62 33.68 39.92 -12.96
N ALA A 63 34.05 38.86 -13.69
CA ALA A 63 35.42 38.37 -13.74
C ALA A 63 36.30 39.06 -14.82
N SER A 64 35.73 39.88 -15.71
CA SER A 64 36.47 40.58 -16.78
C SER A 64 36.64 42.09 -16.56
N GLY A 65 36.33 42.62 -15.37
CA GLY A 65 36.50 44.03 -15.05
C GLY A 65 37.88 44.37 -14.47
N ALA A 66 38.92 44.40 -15.31
CA ALA A 66 40.17 45.08 -14.99
C ALA A 66 40.09 46.56 -15.47
N PRO A 67 40.66 47.54 -14.74
CA PRO A 67 40.44 48.95 -15.03
C PRO A 67 41.26 49.39 -16.24
N ALA A 68 40.61 49.94 -17.27
CA ALA A 68 41.28 50.50 -18.42
C ALA A 68 41.87 51.88 -18.07
N GLY A 69 43.21 51.95 -18.05
CA GLY A 69 43.97 53.18 -18.01
C GLY A 69 43.94 53.91 -19.35
N ALA A 70 44.00 55.23 -19.27
CA ALA A 70 43.99 56.18 -20.37
C ALA A 70 45.23 56.08 -21.29
N ALA A 71 45.05 56.21 -22.61
CA ALA A 71 45.90 56.99 -23.51
C ALA A 71 45.38 57.03 -24.96
N ALA A 72 45.10 58.26 -25.41
CA ALA A 72 45.34 58.89 -26.72
C ALA A 72 45.36 58.09 -28.04
N GLY A 73 44.45 58.49 -28.95
CA GLY A 73 44.79 59.21 -30.18
C GLY A 73 45.27 58.44 -31.42
N GLY A 74 44.50 58.50 -32.52
CA GLY A 74 44.98 58.17 -33.86
C GLY A 74 43.86 57.86 -34.86
N GLU A 75 43.45 58.85 -35.63
CA GLU A 75 42.46 58.77 -36.73
C GLU A 75 43.02 58.07 -37.97
N GLY A 76 42.16 57.40 -38.77
CA GLY A 76 42.45 57.11 -40.18
C GLY A 76 41.77 55.91 -40.84
N ALA A 77 40.71 56.20 -41.62
CA ALA A 77 40.31 55.56 -42.88
C ALA A 77 39.52 54.21 -42.91
N ALA A 78 38.19 54.36 -42.91
CA ALA A 78 37.19 53.87 -43.89
C ALA A 78 37.29 52.47 -44.54
N ALA A 79 36.31 51.59 -44.23
CA ALA A 79 35.61 50.72 -45.19
C ALA A 79 34.29 50.12 -44.63
N ALA A 80 33.16 50.49 -45.25
CA ALA A 80 31.83 49.83 -45.40
C ALA A 80 31.03 49.25 -44.20
N PRO A 81 29.67 49.38 -44.19
CA PRO A 81 28.86 49.13 -43.00
C PRO A 81 28.46 47.65 -42.85
N ALA A 82 29.07 46.94 -41.91
CA ALA A 82 28.49 45.72 -41.35
C ALA A 82 27.53 46.10 -40.22
N GLN A 83 26.24 46.00 -40.50
CA GLN A 83 25.16 46.26 -39.55
C GLN A 83 25.26 45.31 -38.34
N GLY A 84 25.22 45.90 -37.14
CA GLY A 84 24.65 45.26 -35.95
C GLY A 84 25.60 44.58 -34.98
N ALA A 85 26.42 45.36 -34.28
CA ALA A 85 26.93 44.99 -32.97
C ALA A 85 25.74 44.76 -32.00
N GLY A 86 25.44 43.48 -31.73
CA GLY A 86 24.51 43.05 -30.70
C GLY A 86 25.23 42.81 -29.39
N THR A 87 24.87 43.59 -28.38
CA THR A 87 25.13 43.43 -26.95
C THR A 87 25.37 41.98 -26.50
N GLY A 88 26.43 41.74 -25.72
CA GLY A 88 26.89 40.42 -25.27
C GLY A 88 25.84 39.58 -24.52
N SER A 89 25.05 38.82 -25.27
CA SER A 89 24.25 37.70 -24.77
C SER A 89 25.06 36.42 -24.97
N THR A 90 25.43 35.77 -23.87
CA THR A 90 25.98 34.41 -23.90
C THR A 90 25.00 33.45 -24.59
N PRO A 91 25.49 32.44 -25.33
CA PRO A 91 24.63 31.52 -26.05
C PRO A 91 23.87 30.60 -25.07
N HIS A 92 22.56 30.46 -25.30
CA HIS A 92 21.66 29.58 -24.54
C HIS A 92 22.22 28.16 -24.37
N PHE A 93 21.99 27.48 -23.24
CA PHE A 93 22.60 26.17 -22.94
C PHE A 93 22.22 25.04 -23.92
N LEU A 94 21.10 25.18 -24.65
CA LEU A 94 20.69 24.28 -25.74
C LEU A 94 21.24 24.69 -27.11
N SER A 95 22.04 25.75 -27.20
CA SER A 95 22.63 26.17 -28.47
C SER A 95 23.52 25.05 -29.03
N PRO A 96 23.59 24.90 -30.37
CA PRO A 96 24.47 23.91 -31.00
C PRO A 96 25.93 24.00 -30.51
N GLN A 97 26.39 25.20 -30.17
CA GLN A 97 27.75 25.44 -29.68
C GLN A 97 27.97 24.97 -28.23
N ARG A 98 26.97 25.05 -27.34
CA ARG A 98 27.13 24.69 -25.91
C ARG A 98 26.60 23.30 -25.56
N ILE A 99 25.61 22.78 -26.29
CA ILE A 99 24.91 21.56 -25.89
C ILE A 99 25.82 20.34 -25.77
N GLY A 100 26.82 20.20 -26.63
CA GLY A 100 27.80 19.11 -26.59
C GLY A 100 28.63 19.14 -25.29
N LEU A 101 29.13 20.33 -24.94
CA LEU A 101 29.91 20.58 -23.74
C LEU A 101 29.07 20.40 -22.47
N VAL A 102 27.85 20.95 -22.42
CA VAL A 102 26.94 20.84 -21.25
C VAL A 102 26.52 19.38 -21.03
N LYS A 103 26.24 18.63 -22.10
CA LYS A 103 25.98 17.19 -22.00
C LYS A 103 27.18 16.44 -21.46
N ALA A 104 28.39 16.68 -21.99
CA ALA A 104 29.59 16.01 -21.51
C ALA A 104 29.89 16.32 -20.03
N ALA A 105 29.69 17.58 -19.61
CA ALA A 105 29.91 18.02 -18.24
C ALA A 105 28.90 17.40 -17.25
N THR A 106 27.60 17.48 -17.57
CA THR A 106 26.56 16.84 -16.76
C THR A 106 26.73 15.32 -16.71
N GLU A 107 27.17 14.70 -17.81
CA GLU A 107 27.43 13.27 -17.86
C GLU A 107 28.53 12.86 -16.89
N LEU A 108 29.65 13.56 -16.93
CA LEU A 108 30.77 13.29 -16.04
C LEU A 108 30.42 13.56 -14.57
N ALA A 109 29.63 14.61 -14.30
CA ALA A 109 29.17 14.94 -12.95
C ALA A 109 28.38 13.79 -12.33
N TRP A 110 27.42 13.21 -13.07
CA TRP A 110 26.66 12.09 -12.52
C TRP A 110 27.46 10.79 -12.46
N LEU A 111 28.33 10.50 -13.44
CA LEU A 111 29.16 9.29 -13.43
C LEU A 111 30.13 9.25 -12.24
N THR A 112 30.74 10.39 -11.93
CA THR A 112 31.67 10.53 -10.80
C THR A 112 30.93 10.40 -9.46
N GLY A 113 29.78 11.06 -9.32
CA GLY A 113 28.95 10.98 -8.12
C GLY A 113 28.32 9.59 -7.91
N ALA A 114 27.95 8.91 -9.00
CA ALA A 114 27.47 7.53 -8.95
C ALA A 114 28.55 6.59 -8.43
N ALA A 115 29.78 6.73 -8.92
CA ALA A 115 30.86 5.78 -8.67
C ALA A 115 31.12 5.53 -7.17
N CYS A 116 30.96 6.55 -6.31
CA CYS A 116 31.07 6.37 -4.87
C CYS A 116 30.41 7.53 -4.07
N ALA A 117 29.97 7.23 -2.85
CA ALA A 117 29.37 8.21 -1.95
C ALA A 117 30.27 9.42 -1.61
N PRO A 118 31.60 9.26 -1.40
CA PRO A 118 32.49 10.42 -1.20
C PRO A 118 32.50 11.41 -2.37
N ASN A 119 32.45 10.93 -3.61
CA ASN A 119 32.38 11.80 -4.79
C ASN A 119 31.01 12.49 -4.90
N ALA A 120 29.91 11.80 -4.58
CA ALA A 120 28.61 12.47 -4.46
C ALA A 120 28.62 13.59 -3.41
N GLY A 121 29.21 13.34 -2.24
CA GLY A 121 29.38 14.35 -1.20
C GLY A 121 30.27 15.53 -1.65
N GLU A 122 31.31 15.26 -2.43
CA GLU A 122 32.15 16.29 -3.03
C GLU A 122 31.40 17.16 -4.03
N LEU A 123 30.60 16.54 -4.90
CA LEU A 123 29.78 17.23 -5.87
C LEU A 123 28.81 18.19 -5.16
N VAL A 124 28.15 17.75 -4.08
CA VAL A 124 27.26 18.58 -3.27
C VAL A 124 28.02 19.77 -2.67
N ARG A 125 29.14 19.52 -2.00
CA ARG A 125 29.94 20.57 -1.34
C ARG A 125 30.57 21.56 -2.31
N SER A 126 30.83 21.15 -3.55
CA SER A 126 31.33 22.04 -4.60
C SER A 126 30.23 22.92 -5.22
N GLY A 127 28.99 22.86 -4.74
CA GLY A 127 27.85 23.60 -5.30
C GLY A 127 27.14 22.88 -6.45
N GLY A 128 27.45 21.60 -6.69
CA GLY A 128 26.91 20.84 -7.81
C GLY A 128 25.41 20.59 -7.74
N LEU A 129 24.87 20.37 -6.53
CA LEU A 129 23.42 20.24 -6.33
C LEU A 129 22.66 21.48 -6.81
N ALA A 130 23.12 22.67 -6.42
CA ALA A 130 22.50 23.94 -6.81
C ALA A 130 22.62 24.19 -8.33
N ALA A 131 23.78 23.91 -8.91
CA ALA A 131 24.00 24.04 -10.36
C ALA A 131 23.10 23.08 -11.17
N LEU A 132 22.99 21.82 -10.75
CA LEU A 132 22.13 20.82 -11.38
C LEU A 132 20.65 21.16 -11.22
N ALA A 133 20.22 21.61 -10.04
CA ALA A 133 18.84 22.05 -9.81
C ALA A 133 18.49 23.29 -10.65
N ALA A 134 19.38 24.27 -10.75
CA ALA A 134 19.18 25.42 -11.62
C ALA A 134 19.10 25.03 -13.11
N LEU A 135 19.89 24.05 -13.54
CA LEU A 135 19.82 23.53 -14.91
C LEU A 135 18.54 22.73 -15.15
N LEU A 136 18.06 21.95 -14.17
CA LEU A 136 16.76 21.28 -14.22
C LEU A 136 15.62 22.28 -14.38
N HIS A 137 15.63 23.35 -13.57
CA HIS A 137 14.63 24.41 -13.64
C HIS A 137 14.60 25.05 -15.02
N ARG A 138 15.76 25.46 -15.57
CA ARG A 138 15.83 26.04 -16.92
C ARG A 138 15.38 25.05 -18.01
N ALA A 139 15.75 23.78 -17.88
CA ALA A 139 15.39 22.74 -18.86
C ALA A 139 13.91 22.38 -18.84
N THR A 140 13.23 22.53 -17.69
CA THR A 140 11.80 22.25 -17.53
C THR A 140 10.91 23.48 -17.70
N ALA A 141 11.34 24.68 -17.28
CA ALA A 141 10.57 25.92 -17.41
C ALA A 141 10.49 26.46 -18.85
N THR A 142 11.53 26.19 -19.66
CA THR A 142 11.56 26.61 -21.08
C THR A 142 10.71 25.74 -22.00
N ALA A 143 10.15 24.64 -21.49
CA ALA A 143 9.18 23.81 -22.18
C ALA A 143 7.87 23.89 -21.40
N GLY A 144 6.77 24.32 -22.04
CA GLY A 144 5.45 24.16 -21.43
C GLY A 144 5.22 22.70 -21.01
N VAL A 145 4.33 22.46 -20.04
CA VAL A 145 4.11 21.11 -19.47
C VAL A 145 3.82 20.07 -20.56
N GLN A 146 3.04 20.43 -21.59
CA GLN A 146 2.76 19.57 -22.75
C GLN A 146 3.99 19.32 -23.62
N ALA A 147 4.76 20.36 -23.95
CA ALA A 147 5.99 20.24 -24.76
C ALA A 147 7.04 19.33 -24.10
N LEU A 148 7.09 19.30 -22.76
CA LEU A 148 7.96 18.39 -22.02
C LEU A 148 7.55 16.92 -22.21
N GLN A 149 6.26 16.62 -22.35
CA GLN A 149 5.76 15.25 -22.56
C GLN A 149 6.09 14.70 -23.95
N GLU A 150 6.21 15.58 -24.94
CA GLU A 150 6.42 15.23 -26.36
C GLU A 150 7.90 14.96 -26.72
N LEU A 151 8.85 15.33 -25.85
CA LEU A 151 10.29 15.20 -26.11
C LEU A 151 10.67 13.76 -26.44
N GLY A 152 11.28 13.57 -27.62
CA GLY A 152 11.77 12.27 -28.08
C GLY A 152 13.01 11.79 -27.30
N PRO A 153 13.33 10.48 -27.35
CA PRO A 153 14.45 9.90 -26.60
C PRO A 153 15.83 10.40 -27.06
N THR A 154 15.96 10.85 -28.31
CA THR A 154 17.18 11.39 -28.90
C THR A 154 17.29 12.91 -28.78
N ASP A 155 16.24 13.58 -28.28
CA ASP A 155 16.24 15.03 -28.12
C ASP A 155 17.36 15.45 -27.16
N ASN A 156 18.10 16.50 -27.54
CA ASN A 156 19.16 17.05 -26.74
C ASN A 156 18.71 17.43 -25.32
N ARG A 157 17.50 18.00 -25.19
CA ARG A 157 16.91 18.36 -23.90
C ARG A 157 16.56 17.13 -23.07
N ALA A 158 16.01 16.07 -23.68
CA ALA A 158 15.68 14.82 -23.00
C ALA A 158 16.93 14.10 -22.47
N VAL A 159 18.00 14.02 -23.27
CA VAL A 159 19.28 13.44 -22.86
C VAL A 159 19.90 14.25 -21.72
N LEU A 160 19.85 15.57 -21.80
CA LEU A 160 20.35 16.45 -20.75
C LEU A 160 19.57 16.26 -19.44
N LEU A 161 18.24 16.24 -19.49
CA LEU A 161 17.40 15.97 -18.33
C LEU A 161 17.74 14.64 -17.67
N ALA A 162 18.01 13.59 -18.46
CA ALA A 162 18.45 12.31 -17.92
C ALA A 162 19.79 12.40 -17.16
N HIS A 163 20.78 13.12 -17.70
CA HIS A 163 22.07 13.32 -17.01
C HIS A 163 21.91 14.14 -15.74
N VAL A 164 21.13 15.23 -15.80
CA VAL A 164 20.85 16.09 -14.65
C VAL A 164 20.13 15.31 -13.54
N CYS A 165 19.08 14.56 -13.87
CA CYS A 165 18.34 13.76 -12.88
C CYS A 165 19.21 12.67 -12.25
N ARG A 166 20.13 12.03 -13.00
CA ARG A 166 21.11 11.08 -12.44
C ARG A 166 22.10 11.78 -11.50
N GLY A 167 22.55 12.99 -11.84
CA GLY A 167 23.43 13.78 -10.97
C GLY A 167 22.73 14.18 -9.68
N LEU A 168 21.46 14.57 -9.77
CA LEU A 168 20.62 14.85 -8.60
C LEU A 168 20.37 13.59 -7.77
N ALA A 169 20.12 12.43 -8.40
CA ALA A 169 20.02 11.15 -7.70
C ALA A 169 21.29 10.82 -6.92
N ALA A 170 22.47 11.04 -7.52
CA ALA A 170 23.76 10.90 -6.83
C ALA A 170 23.87 11.84 -5.62
N CYS A 171 23.53 13.12 -5.79
CA CYS A 171 23.55 14.09 -4.69
C CYS A 171 22.59 13.67 -3.55
N LEU A 172 21.38 13.23 -3.89
CA LEU A 172 20.36 12.84 -2.92
C LEU A 172 20.64 11.49 -2.24
N SER A 173 21.53 10.66 -2.80
CA SER A 173 21.94 9.39 -2.19
C SER A 173 22.69 9.60 -0.86
N VAL A 174 23.37 10.75 -0.70
CA VAL A 174 24.12 11.10 0.51
C VAL A 174 23.34 12.07 1.40
N GLU A 175 23.57 12.01 2.72
CA GLU A 175 22.85 12.84 3.70
C GLU A 175 23.08 14.34 3.46
N ALA A 176 24.31 14.75 3.13
CA ALA A 176 24.63 16.15 2.86
C ALA A 176 23.78 16.76 1.72
N GLY A 177 23.47 15.98 0.69
CA GLY A 177 22.62 16.46 -0.40
C GLY A 177 21.16 16.58 0.01
N ARG A 178 20.65 15.63 0.80
CA ARG A 178 19.27 15.71 1.34
C ARG A 178 19.09 16.89 2.29
N ALA A 179 20.05 17.10 3.19
CA ALA A 179 20.06 18.24 4.10
C ALA A 179 20.06 19.57 3.33
N ALA A 180 20.90 19.72 2.32
CA ALA A 180 20.96 20.93 1.51
C ALA A 180 19.64 21.24 0.75
N VAL A 181 18.93 20.21 0.26
CA VAL A 181 17.59 20.41 -0.33
C VAL A 181 16.57 20.80 0.74
N ALA A 182 16.57 20.15 1.90
CA ALA A 182 15.66 20.45 3.00
C ALA A 182 15.83 21.89 3.51
N GLU A 183 17.08 22.35 3.65
CA GLU A 183 17.43 23.73 3.99
C GLU A 183 16.96 24.72 2.93
N GLY A 184 17.16 24.41 1.64
CA GLY A 184 16.68 25.24 0.53
C GLY A 184 15.15 25.40 0.53
N ILE A 185 14.43 24.31 0.78
CA ILE A 185 12.96 24.33 0.92
C ILE A 185 12.52 25.13 2.15
N ALA A 186 13.17 24.95 3.29
CA ALA A 186 12.85 25.70 4.51
C ALA A 186 13.12 27.21 4.36
N ALA A 187 14.21 27.58 3.66
CA ALA A 187 14.51 28.97 3.34
C ALA A 187 13.45 29.58 2.41
N ALA A 188 12.99 28.84 1.41
CA ALA A 188 11.93 29.29 0.50
C ALA A 188 10.60 29.56 1.24
N HIS A 189 10.25 28.73 2.22
CA HIS A 189 9.05 28.95 3.06
C HIS A 189 9.16 30.20 3.95
N LYS A 190 10.33 30.45 4.54
CA LYS A 190 10.56 31.66 5.37
C LYS A 190 10.53 32.96 4.55
N GLY A 191 10.98 32.92 3.29
CA GLY A 191 10.99 34.06 2.38
C GLY A 191 9.62 34.51 1.87
N GLN A 192 8.56 33.70 2.02
CA GLN A 192 7.21 34.05 1.55
C GLN A 192 6.52 35.16 2.37
N GLY A 193 7.07 35.58 3.51
CA GLY A 193 6.49 36.62 4.38
C GLY A 193 6.98 38.05 4.16
N GLN A 194 7.98 38.29 3.30
CA GLN A 194 8.52 39.64 3.04
C GLN A 194 8.35 39.97 1.55
N GLY A 195 7.47 40.93 1.26
CA GLY A 195 7.07 41.31 -0.10
C GLY A 195 8.14 42.02 -0.92
N GLN A 196 9.20 41.32 -1.33
CA GLN A 196 10.04 41.68 -2.49
C GLN A 196 10.41 40.42 -3.27
N GLY A 197 10.04 40.39 -4.55
CA GLY A 197 10.23 39.26 -5.45
C GLY A 197 11.69 39.01 -5.87
N GLN A 198 11.87 37.83 -6.49
CA GLN A 198 13.11 37.30 -7.12
C GLN A 198 14.17 36.87 -6.09
N VAL A 199 14.35 35.59 -5.74
CA VAL A 199 14.66 34.44 -6.58
C VAL A 199 14.26 33.21 -5.76
N GLN A 200 13.28 32.42 -6.21
CA GLN A 200 13.06 31.09 -5.64
C GLN A 200 14.36 30.31 -5.85
N GLY A 201 15.07 29.95 -4.77
CA GLY A 201 16.28 29.14 -4.89
C GLY A 201 15.91 27.86 -5.65
N ALA A 202 16.63 27.56 -6.75
CA ALA A 202 16.33 26.40 -7.61
C ALA A 202 16.31 25.06 -6.83
N THR A 203 16.97 25.01 -5.68
CA THR A 203 16.93 23.88 -4.74
C THR A 203 15.57 23.71 -4.05
N GLY A 204 14.79 24.78 -3.87
CA GLY A 204 13.45 24.75 -3.29
C GLY A 204 12.37 24.21 -4.23
N SER A 205 12.54 24.33 -5.55
CA SER A 205 11.60 23.80 -6.57
C SER A 205 11.97 22.41 -7.09
N VAL A 206 13.17 21.90 -6.75
CA VAL A 206 13.76 20.70 -7.35
C VAL A 206 12.85 19.46 -7.27
N LEU A 207 12.17 19.25 -6.14
CA LEU A 207 11.29 18.08 -5.95
C LEU A 207 10.10 18.12 -6.91
N ARG A 208 9.51 19.30 -7.11
CA ARG A 208 8.37 19.48 -8.01
C ARG A 208 8.76 19.30 -9.47
N GLU A 209 9.96 19.73 -9.85
CA GLU A 209 10.50 19.53 -11.19
C GLU A 209 10.83 18.06 -11.45
N LEU A 210 11.43 17.36 -10.47
CA LEU A 210 11.67 15.92 -10.55
C LEU A 210 10.35 15.16 -10.73
N LEU A 211 9.30 15.53 -9.99
CA LEU A 211 7.96 14.95 -10.16
C LEU A 211 7.42 15.17 -11.60
N ARG A 212 7.60 16.37 -12.19
CA ARG A 212 7.21 16.64 -13.59
C ARG A 212 8.00 15.81 -14.60
N VAL A 213 9.31 15.64 -14.39
CA VAL A 213 10.16 14.81 -15.27
C VAL A 213 9.80 13.34 -15.15
N ALA A 214 9.44 12.85 -13.95
CA ALA A 214 9.01 11.47 -13.74
C ALA A 214 7.78 11.06 -14.58
N THR A 215 6.92 12.02 -14.95
CA THR A 215 5.73 11.75 -15.76
C THR A 215 5.96 11.73 -17.27
N MET A 216 7.15 12.12 -17.77
CA MET A 216 7.48 12.15 -19.21
C MET A 216 7.18 10.82 -19.92
N GLN A 217 6.41 10.82 -20.99
CA GLN A 217 5.99 9.56 -21.62
C GLN A 217 7.08 8.90 -22.48
N ARG A 218 7.76 9.68 -23.33
CA ARG A 218 8.71 9.17 -24.34
C ARG A 218 10.18 9.13 -23.86
N ALA A 219 10.56 10.05 -22.97
CA ALA A 219 11.92 10.17 -22.46
C ALA A 219 12.17 9.29 -21.21
N HIS A 220 12.03 7.97 -21.35
CA HIS A 220 12.07 7.05 -20.19
C HIS A 220 13.33 7.18 -19.32
N ALA A 221 14.51 7.41 -19.91
CA ALA A 221 15.76 7.53 -19.14
C ALA A 221 15.76 8.75 -18.20
N ALA A 222 15.08 9.83 -18.58
CA ALA A 222 14.91 11.00 -17.71
C ALA A 222 13.89 10.71 -16.62
N ALA A 223 12.76 10.11 -16.98
CA ALA A 223 11.72 9.72 -16.03
C ALA A 223 12.22 8.72 -14.98
N GLU A 224 12.94 7.68 -15.38
CA GLU A 224 13.54 6.67 -14.50
C GLU A 224 14.55 7.31 -13.54
N ALA A 225 15.45 8.15 -14.06
CA ALA A 225 16.43 8.85 -13.23
C ALA A 225 15.76 9.79 -12.21
N ALA A 226 14.67 10.46 -12.60
CA ALA A 226 13.89 11.29 -11.68
C ALA A 226 13.22 10.45 -10.59
N LEU A 227 12.67 9.28 -10.92
CA LEU A 227 12.08 8.36 -9.93
C LEU A 227 13.12 7.84 -8.92
N VAL A 228 14.34 7.52 -9.38
CA VAL A 228 15.45 7.15 -8.49
C VAL A 228 15.85 8.31 -7.59
N ALA A 229 15.93 9.53 -8.11
CA ALA A 229 16.21 10.73 -7.32
C ALA A 229 15.14 10.97 -6.24
N LEU A 230 13.86 10.80 -6.59
CA LEU A 230 12.74 10.90 -5.65
C LEU A 230 12.79 9.81 -4.57
N GLY A 231 13.16 8.59 -4.93
CA GLY A 231 13.40 7.51 -3.97
C GLY A 231 14.53 7.84 -3.00
N HIS A 232 15.65 8.38 -3.47
CA HIS A 232 16.72 8.84 -2.57
C HIS A 232 16.28 10.01 -1.68
N ALA A 233 15.52 10.98 -2.21
CA ALA A 233 14.96 12.08 -1.41
C ALA A 233 14.05 11.57 -0.29
N ALA A 234 13.23 10.54 -0.57
CA ALA A 234 12.33 9.92 0.40
C ALA A 234 13.05 9.19 1.55
N ALA A 235 14.39 9.12 1.55
CA ALA A 235 15.15 8.67 2.73
C ALA A 235 15.15 9.68 3.89
N SER A 236 14.76 10.94 3.65
CA SER A 236 14.76 12.01 4.65
C SER A 236 13.32 12.40 5.03
N PRO A 237 12.92 12.32 6.32
CA PRO A 237 11.59 12.71 6.78
C PRO A 237 11.11 14.11 6.35
N PRO A 238 11.92 15.21 6.46
CA PRO A 238 11.49 16.53 5.99
C PRO A 238 11.26 16.57 4.48
N LEU A 239 12.03 15.81 3.69
CA LEU A 239 11.81 15.72 2.24
C LEU A 239 10.58 14.88 1.90
N CYS A 240 10.24 13.85 2.69
CA CYS A 240 8.98 13.13 2.54
C CYS A 240 7.77 14.06 2.73
N ALA A 241 7.79 14.93 3.76
CA ALA A 241 6.75 15.93 3.96
C ALA A 241 6.66 16.91 2.78
N ALA A 242 7.80 17.45 2.34
CA ALA A 242 7.86 18.36 1.20
C ALA A 242 7.41 17.71 -0.12
N LEU A 243 7.67 16.42 -0.32
CA LEU A 243 7.17 15.66 -1.48
C LEU A 243 5.64 15.55 -1.45
N LEU A 244 5.04 15.31 -0.29
CA LEU A 244 3.59 15.26 -0.15
C LEU A 244 2.95 16.64 -0.40
N GLU A 245 3.57 17.71 0.11
CA GLU A 245 3.14 19.09 -0.15
C GLU A 245 3.27 19.47 -1.63
N ALA A 246 4.32 19.00 -2.30
CA ALA A 246 4.52 19.16 -3.73
C ALA A 246 3.51 18.34 -4.58
N GLY A 247 2.74 17.46 -3.95
CA GLY A 247 1.71 16.63 -4.59
C GLY A 247 2.24 15.32 -5.17
N ALA A 248 3.22 14.67 -4.54
CA ALA A 248 3.83 13.44 -5.08
C ALA A 248 2.81 12.34 -5.44
N LEU A 249 1.74 12.13 -4.66
CA LEU A 249 0.77 11.06 -4.90
C LEU A 249 0.02 11.20 -6.24
N PRO A 250 -0.59 12.36 -6.59
CA PRO A 250 -1.15 12.62 -7.92
C PRO A 250 -0.21 12.39 -9.10
N PHE A 251 1.11 12.46 -8.91
CA PHE A 251 2.08 12.27 -9.99
C PHE A 251 2.54 10.81 -10.11
N LEU A 252 2.78 10.16 -8.98
CA LEU A 252 3.41 8.83 -8.93
C LEU A 252 2.40 7.69 -9.02
N LEU A 253 1.22 7.82 -8.39
CA LEU A 253 0.21 6.76 -8.42
C LEU A 253 -0.23 6.42 -9.86
N PRO A 254 -0.52 7.39 -10.77
CA PRO A 254 -0.90 7.06 -12.15
C PRO A 254 0.17 6.28 -12.93
N LEU A 255 1.45 6.42 -12.56
CA LEU A 255 2.54 5.66 -13.20
C LEU A 255 2.48 4.18 -12.85
N MET A 256 2.01 3.83 -11.65
CA MET A 256 1.90 2.45 -11.19
C MET A 256 0.86 1.65 -11.99
N PHE A 257 -0.22 2.32 -12.43
CA PHE A 257 -1.28 1.73 -13.27
C PHE A 257 -0.84 1.43 -14.70
N LYS A 258 0.34 1.89 -15.12
CA LYS A 258 0.89 1.61 -16.45
C LYS A 258 1.69 0.30 -16.51
N TYR A 259 1.72 -0.47 -15.42
CA TYR A 259 2.38 -1.77 -15.40
C TYR A 259 1.67 -2.76 -16.31
N ASP A 260 2.41 -3.32 -17.27
CA ASP A 260 1.89 -4.31 -18.21
C ASP A 260 2.02 -5.72 -17.62
N VAL A 261 0.87 -6.27 -17.19
CA VAL A 261 0.77 -7.61 -16.59
C VAL A 261 1.00 -8.72 -17.63
N THR A 262 0.90 -8.43 -18.93
CA THR A 262 1.03 -9.42 -20.02
C THR A 262 2.47 -9.69 -20.44
N LEU A 263 3.42 -8.84 -20.01
CA LEU A 263 4.83 -9.08 -20.25
C LEU A 263 5.29 -10.37 -19.57
N ALA A 264 6.09 -11.17 -20.28
CA ALA A 264 6.66 -12.39 -19.75
C ALA A 264 7.43 -12.08 -18.45
N SER A 265 7.14 -12.84 -17.39
CA SER A 265 7.72 -12.64 -16.05
C SER A 265 9.23 -12.46 -16.10
N ASP A 266 9.89 -13.26 -16.92
CA ASP A 266 11.34 -13.33 -17.04
C ASP A 266 11.93 -11.99 -17.53
N THR A 267 11.24 -11.31 -18.46
CA THR A 267 11.68 -10.01 -19.00
C THR A 267 11.68 -8.88 -17.97
N THR A 268 10.84 -8.99 -16.95
CA THR A 268 10.76 -8.00 -15.85
C THR A 268 11.54 -8.43 -14.61
N GLN A 269 11.85 -9.74 -14.47
CA GLN A 269 12.67 -10.30 -13.38
C GLN A 269 14.13 -9.89 -13.46
N ASP A 270 14.69 -9.79 -14.66
CA ASP A 270 16.10 -9.43 -14.84
C ASP A 270 16.37 -7.92 -14.68
N LEU A 271 15.34 -7.10 -14.45
CA LEU A 271 15.51 -5.66 -14.30
C LEU A 271 16.03 -5.30 -12.89
N PRO A 272 17.14 -4.53 -12.80
CA PRO A 272 17.69 -4.15 -11.51
C PRO A 272 16.77 -3.18 -10.79
N LEU A 273 16.42 -3.50 -9.53
CA LEU A 273 15.59 -2.65 -8.68
C LEU A 273 16.47 -1.89 -7.66
N PRO A 274 16.60 -0.55 -7.76
CA PRO A 274 17.53 0.23 -6.95
C PRO A 274 17.26 0.14 -5.44
N PHE A 275 16.00 -0.07 -5.06
CA PHE A 275 15.55 -0.17 -3.66
C PHE A 275 14.99 -1.56 -3.31
N GLY A 276 15.43 -2.62 -4.02
CA GLY A 276 15.00 -4.01 -3.77
C GLY A 276 15.85 -4.75 -2.73
N SER A 277 15.51 -6.01 -2.42
CA SER A 277 16.21 -6.84 -1.42
C SER A 277 17.63 -7.29 -1.80
N CYS A 278 18.11 -6.96 -3.00
CA CYS A 278 19.46 -7.32 -3.42
C CYS A 278 20.46 -6.39 -2.73
N ALA A 279 21.29 -6.95 -1.85
CA ALA A 279 22.32 -6.24 -1.12
C ALA A 279 23.21 -5.41 -2.07
N PRO A 280 23.68 -4.22 -1.68
CA PRO A 280 24.73 -3.56 -2.42
C PRO A 280 25.92 -4.52 -2.49
N ALA A 281 26.47 -4.75 -3.69
CA ALA A 281 27.66 -5.55 -3.87
C ALA A 281 28.71 -5.10 -2.84
N ALA A 282 29.14 -6.04 -1.99
CA ALA A 282 30.12 -5.78 -0.94
C ALA A 282 31.31 -5.00 -1.54
N PRO A 283 31.88 -4.01 -0.84
CA PRO A 283 33.06 -3.32 -1.33
C PRO A 283 34.13 -4.38 -1.62
N ALA A 284 34.61 -4.40 -2.87
CA ALA A 284 35.68 -5.29 -3.27
C ALA A 284 36.81 -5.20 -2.24
N LYS A 285 37.20 -6.35 -1.67
CA LYS A 285 38.35 -6.43 -0.76
C LYS A 285 39.51 -5.64 -1.39
N PRO A 286 40.23 -4.80 -0.62
CA PRO A 286 41.41 -4.13 -1.15
C PRO A 286 42.37 -5.19 -1.69
N ALA A 287 42.84 -5.00 -2.92
CA ALA A 287 43.82 -5.87 -3.54
C ALA A 287 45.03 -6.03 -2.59
N PRO A 288 45.61 -7.24 -2.47
CA PRO A 288 46.75 -7.44 -1.58
C PRO A 288 47.89 -6.52 -2.02
N ALA A 289 48.47 -5.81 -1.05
CA ALA A 289 49.67 -5.03 -1.28
C ALA A 289 50.78 -5.96 -1.80
N ASN A 290 51.31 -5.67 -2.99
CA ASN A 290 52.49 -6.34 -3.52
C ASN A 290 53.70 -6.04 -2.62
N HIS A 291 53.99 -6.94 -1.68
CA HIS A 291 55.30 -7.03 -1.07
C HIS A 291 56.22 -7.81 -2.00
N HIS A 292 57.07 -7.09 -2.73
CA HIS A 292 58.28 -7.64 -3.34
C HIS A 292 59.46 -6.76 -2.97
N HIS A 293 60.09 -7.08 -1.84
CA HIS A 293 61.55 -7.10 -1.68
C HIS A 293 61.87 -8.04 -0.52
N GLN A 294 62.33 -9.24 -0.86
CA GLN A 294 62.94 -10.18 0.07
C GLN A 294 64.44 -10.21 -0.23
N ALA A 295 65.25 -9.87 0.75
CA ALA A 295 66.62 -10.34 0.86
C ALA A 295 67.04 -10.34 2.34
N GLY A 296 67.35 -11.53 2.86
CA GLY A 296 68.30 -11.71 3.96
C GLY A 296 67.74 -12.09 5.34
N GLY A 297 67.78 -13.40 5.64
CA GLY A 297 68.57 -13.85 6.79
C GLY A 297 67.87 -14.16 8.12
N ALA A 298 67.74 -15.46 8.37
CA ALA A 298 67.95 -16.17 9.63
C ALA A 298 66.94 -16.06 10.80
N GLY A 299 66.43 -17.23 11.18
CA GLY A 299 66.57 -17.69 12.57
C GLY A 299 65.28 -18.04 13.32
N TYR A 300 65.07 -19.36 13.51
CA TYR A 300 64.39 -20.02 14.65
C TYR A 300 62.90 -19.69 14.90
N ALA A 301 62.04 -20.54 15.44
CA ALA A 301 61.91 -21.97 15.67
C ALA A 301 60.53 -22.12 16.35
N ALA A 302 59.82 -23.22 16.05
CA ALA A 302 58.71 -23.79 16.84
C ALA A 302 57.45 -22.92 17.06
N GLY A 303 56.23 -23.43 17.14
CA GLY A 303 55.73 -24.79 17.13
C GLY A 303 54.19 -24.73 17.21
N SER A 304 53.58 -25.73 16.58
CA SER A 304 52.22 -26.25 16.77
C SER A 304 51.39 -25.76 17.97
N ALA A 305 50.10 -25.46 17.73
CA ALA A 305 48.99 -26.39 18.02
C ALA A 305 47.64 -25.68 17.87
N GLY A 306 46.72 -26.33 17.16
CA GLY A 306 45.28 -25.99 17.15
C GLY A 306 44.54 -26.63 18.34
N PRO A 307 43.23 -26.87 18.23
CA PRO A 307 42.21 -25.99 18.81
C PRO A 307 41.39 -26.71 19.91
N GLY A 308 40.67 -25.94 20.72
CA GLY A 308 39.81 -26.48 21.78
C GLY A 308 38.62 -25.59 22.10
N SER A 309 37.44 -26.08 21.73
CA SER A 309 36.11 -25.66 22.16
C SER A 309 35.90 -25.72 23.67
N ALA A 310 35.09 -24.84 24.25
CA ALA A 310 33.96 -25.22 25.12
C ALA A 310 33.16 -24.00 25.64
N SER A 311 31.86 -24.23 25.69
CA SER A 311 30.76 -23.41 26.18
C SER A 311 30.67 -23.35 27.72
N GLY A 312 29.86 -22.42 28.26
CA GLY A 312 29.31 -22.47 29.63
C GLY A 312 29.47 -21.15 30.38
N LEU A 313 28.49 -20.24 30.34
CA LEU A 313 27.32 -20.12 31.24
C LEU A 313 27.56 -19.24 32.49
N SER A 314 26.59 -18.32 32.66
CA SER A 314 26.08 -17.73 33.90
C SER A 314 26.98 -16.83 34.76
N SER A 315 26.59 -15.57 34.95
CA SER A 315 25.84 -15.14 36.16
C SER A 315 25.64 -13.61 36.20
N LEU A 316 24.39 -13.21 36.47
CA LEU A 316 23.90 -11.89 36.94
C LEU A 316 24.51 -11.55 38.34
N PRO A 317 24.25 -10.39 39.00
CA PRO A 317 23.25 -9.35 38.74
C PRO A 317 23.70 -7.87 38.90
N SER A 318 22.73 -7.03 38.54
CA SER A 318 22.51 -5.61 38.81
C SER A 318 22.70 -5.10 40.25
N LEU A 319 23.03 -3.82 40.37
CA LEU A 319 22.50 -2.76 41.27
C LEU A 319 23.27 -1.48 40.85
N GLY A 320 22.71 -0.28 40.63
CA GLY A 320 21.51 0.36 41.16
C GLY A 320 21.92 1.67 41.84
N SER A 321 21.16 2.75 41.58
CA SER A 321 21.21 4.13 42.16
C SER A 321 22.20 5.14 41.54
N SER A 322 21.86 6.33 41.03
CA SER A 322 20.83 7.39 41.24
C SER A 322 21.20 8.49 42.25
N SER A 323 21.44 9.72 41.76
CA SER A 323 21.10 11.04 42.36
C SER A 323 21.73 12.14 41.48
N GLN A 324 21.01 12.94 40.68
CA GLN A 324 20.21 14.12 41.04
C GLN A 324 20.96 15.21 41.83
N GLY A 325 21.05 16.43 41.27
CA GLY A 325 21.02 17.67 42.06
C GLY A 325 22.03 18.79 41.72
N GLY A 326 21.51 19.90 41.16
CA GLY A 326 22.00 21.29 41.33
C GLY A 326 23.21 21.72 40.48
N GLY A 327 23.28 22.89 39.85
CA GLY A 327 22.52 24.14 40.01
C GLY A 327 23.49 25.32 40.23
N ALA A 328 23.33 26.37 39.41
CA ALA A 328 23.83 27.76 39.59
C ALA A 328 25.35 28.02 39.37
N LYS A 329 25.72 28.74 38.31
CA LYS A 329 25.86 30.22 38.18
C LYS A 329 27.09 30.77 38.91
N THR A 330 27.99 31.41 38.16
CA THR A 330 28.41 32.84 38.28
C THR A 330 29.59 33.08 37.33
N GLN A 331 29.43 33.94 36.32
CA GLN A 331 30.03 35.30 36.24
C GLN A 331 31.55 35.25 36.24
N GLY A 332 32.20 35.54 35.12
CA GLY A 332 32.54 36.91 34.70
C GLY A 332 34.06 36.95 34.57
N GLY A 333 34.72 37.67 33.68
CA GLY A 333 34.33 38.54 32.59
C GLY A 333 35.55 38.70 31.67
N THR A 334 35.35 39.41 30.55
CA THR A 334 36.20 40.50 30.02
C THR A 334 37.73 40.37 30.10
N ALA A 335 38.55 40.75 29.13
CA ALA A 335 38.42 41.26 27.77
C ALA A 335 39.86 41.47 27.25
N ALA A 336 40.00 41.53 25.93
CA ALA A 336 40.90 42.43 25.19
C ALA A 336 42.44 42.31 25.32
N ALA A 337 43.02 41.84 24.21
CA ALA A 337 43.82 42.62 23.26
C ALA A 337 45.33 42.86 23.45
N ALA A 338 45.95 42.96 22.26
CA ALA A 338 47.32 43.34 21.91
C ALA A 338 48.39 42.26 22.19
N GLY A 339 49.27 41.88 21.28
CA GLY A 339 49.69 42.46 20.01
C GLY A 339 51.17 42.10 19.83
N GLY A 340 51.65 41.90 18.60
CA GLY A 340 53.08 41.93 18.32
C GLY A 340 53.64 40.81 17.43
N ASN A 341 53.85 41.17 16.16
CA ASN A 341 55.04 40.93 15.35
C ASN A 341 55.56 39.51 15.04
N ARG A 342 55.44 39.19 13.74
CA ARG A 342 56.39 38.45 12.88
C ARG A 342 57.82 39.05 12.95
N PRO A 343 58.92 38.29 12.66
CA PRO A 343 59.33 37.83 11.31
C PRO A 343 59.73 36.33 11.28
N ALA A 344 59.43 35.56 10.22
CA ALA A 344 60.14 35.42 8.94
C ALA A 344 61.58 34.91 9.05
N THR A 345 61.80 33.61 8.78
CA THR A 345 63.02 33.06 8.13
C THR A 345 62.72 31.69 7.51
N SER A 346 62.90 31.59 6.20
CA SER A 346 63.13 30.34 5.45
C SER A 346 64.52 29.77 5.77
N PRO A 347 64.81 28.50 5.41
CA PRO A 347 65.81 28.34 4.35
C PRO A 347 65.61 27.11 3.42
N THR A 348 65.82 27.39 2.13
CA THR A 348 66.61 26.68 1.11
C THR A 348 66.49 25.17 0.84
N ARG A 349 66.20 24.93 -0.44
CA ARG A 349 66.44 23.78 -1.33
C ARG A 349 67.94 23.57 -1.64
N PRO A 350 68.38 22.35 -2.03
CA PRO A 350 69.49 22.19 -2.97
C PRO A 350 69.04 21.50 -4.26
N ALA A 351 69.86 21.67 -5.30
CA ALA A 351 69.54 21.42 -6.69
C ALA A 351 70.48 20.39 -7.36
N VAL A 352 69.97 19.85 -8.47
CA VAL A 352 70.64 19.29 -9.66
C VAL A 352 71.26 17.87 -9.61
N GLY A 353 70.81 17.04 -10.55
CA GLY A 353 71.50 15.83 -11.03
C GLY A 353 70.80 15.25 -12.26
N PHE A 354 71.29 15.58 -13.47
CA PHE A 354 70.86 15.08 -14.78
C PHE A 354 71.73 13.88 -15.19
N MET A 355 71.17 12.78 -15.71
CA MET A 355 71.69 11.96 -16.86
C MET A 355 70.86 10.65 -17.11
N PRO A 356 71.00 9.96 -18.26
CA PRO A 356 69.88 9.72 -19.20
C PRO A 356 69.38 8.26 -19.35
N TYR A 357 68.26 8.11 -20.06
CA TYR A 357 67.66 6.83 -20.50
C TYR A 357 68.43 6.14 -21.65
N PRO A 358 68.55 4.80 -21.65
CA PRO A 358 68.93 4.04 -22.83
C PRO A 358 67.71 3.55 -23.66
N ARG A 359 67.85 3.66 -24.99
CA ARG A 359 66.99 3.07 -26.04
C ARG A 359 67.34 1.60 -26.29
N SER A 360 66.31 0.76 -26.49
CA SER A 360 66.30 -0.49 -27.30
C SER A 360 65.00 -1.25 -26.97
N GLN A 361 64.26 -1.95 -27.82
CA GLN A 361 64.36 -2.44 -29.19
C GLN A 361 62.95 -2.96 -29.57
N SER A 362 62.56 -2.82 -30.84
CA SER A 362 61.40 -3.49 -31.45
C SER A 362 61.65 -5.00 -31.63
N PRO A 363 60.62 -5.86 -31.65
CA PRO A 363 60.42 -6.75 -32.82
C PRO A 363 58.90 -7.10 -33.04
N PRO A 364 58.51 -8.05 -33.94
CA PRO A 364 58.17 -7.80 -35.34
C PRO A 364 56.71 -8.15 -35.72
N ARG A 365 56.26 -7.68 -36.89
CA ARG A 365 55.06 -8.15 -37.58
C ARG A 365 55.31 -9.46 -38.35
N PRO A 366 54.30 -10.34 -38.42
CA PRO A 366 53.96 -11.08 -39.64
C PRO A 366 52.47 -10.86 -39.96
N GLY A 367 51.93 -10.93 -41.18
CA GLY A 367 52.39 -11.27 -42.51
C GLY A 367 51.14 -11.19 -43.39
N ALA A 368 51.27 -10.68 -44.61
CA ALA A 368 50.17 -10.48 -45.54
C ALA A 368 49.62 -11.81 -46.09
N ARG A 369 48.32 -11.86 -46.38
CA ARG A 369 47.79 -12.74 -47.42
C ARG A 369 46.62 -12.08 -48.16
N THR A 370 46.61 -12.40 -49.43
CA THR A 370 46.15 -11.65 -50.62
C THR A 370 44.74 -11.99 -51.10
N VAL A 371 44.33 -11.25 -52.14
CA VAL A 371 43.28 -11.53 -53.16
C VAL A 371 41.90 -10.94 -52.81
N GLY A 372 41.17 -10.24 -53.68
CA GLY A 372 41.29 -9.93 -55.11
C GLY A 372 40.23 -8.85 -55.46
N GLY A 373 40.45 -8.11 -56.53
CA GLY A 373 39.77 -6.83 -56.79
C GLY A 373 38.40 -6.89 -57.46
N SER A 374 37.79 -5.72 -57.63
CA SER A 374 37.19 -5.30 -58.91
C SER A 374 36.90 -3.80 -58.88
N THR A 375 37.14 -3.19 -60.03
CA THR A 375 36.97 -1.81 -60.46
C THR A 375 35.52 -1.31 -60.46
N GLY A 376 35.31 0.01 -60.33
CA GLY A 376 34.20 0.69 -61.01
C GLY A 376 33.37 1.70 -60.21
N SER A 377 33.78 2.97 -60.27
CA SER A 377 32.97 4.16 -60.63
C SER A 377 31.62 4.53 -59.94
N ALA A 378 31.64 5.78 -59.44
CA ALA A 378 30.60 6.83 -59.50
C ALA A 378 29.55 7.01 -58.37
N THR A 379 29.69 8.18 -57.72
CA THR A 379 28.68 9.19 -57.33
C THR A 379 27.46 8.78 -56.51
N GLY A 380 27.29 9.43 -55.34
CA GLY A 380 25.99 9.52 -54.66
C GLY A 380 26.10 10.08 -53.24
N VAL A 381 25.43 11.21 -53.00
CA VAL A 381 25.27 11.88 -51.70
C VAL A 381 24.17 11.17 -50.87
N ALA A 382 24.30 11.27 -49.53
CA ALA A 382 23.27 11.13 -48.48
C ALA A 382 23.09 9.78 -47.74
N ALA A 383 23.13 9.92 -46.40
CA ALA A 383 22.36 9.24 -45.34
C ALA A 383 22.26 7.70 -45.29
N ALA A 384 22.68 7.10 -44.17
CA ALA A 384 21.84 6.25 -43.29
C ALA A 384 22.65 5.63 -42.14
N ALA A 385 21.89 5.27 -41.11
CA ALA A 385 22.31 4.69 -39.84
C ALA A 385 22.60 3.18 -39.87
N ALA A 386 23.05 2.70 -38.70
CA ALA A 386 22.94 1.34 -38.17
C ALA A 386 23.88 0.25 -38.69
N GLY A 387 24.46 -0.46 -37.73
CA GLY A 387 25.23 -1.68 -37.93
C GLY A 387 25.54 -2.33 -36.59
N ALA A 388 24.61 -3.14 -36.09
CA ALA A 388 24.84 -4.08 -35.01
C ALA A 388 25.82 -5.17 -35.47
N ALA A 389 26.62 -5.70 -34.56
CA ALA A 389 27.26 -7.00 -34.71
C ALA A 389 27.30 -7.70 -33.35
N GLY A 390 26.75 -8.92 -33.33
CA GLY A 390 26.61 -9.76 -32.16
C GLY A 390 27.94 -10.33 -31.65
N GLY A 391 27.90 -10.73 -30.39
CA GLY A 391 28.96 -11.47 -29.71
C GLY A 391 28.35 -12.30 -28.60
N SER A 392 28.56 -13.61 -28.72
CA SER A 392 28.15 -14.70 -27.84
C SER A 392 28.23 -14.38 -26.33
N ALA A 393 27.28 -14.97 -25.58
CA ALA A 393 27.28 -15.04 -24.13
C ALA A 393 28.60 -15.67 -23.62
N GLY A 394 29.49 -14.82 -23.12
CA GLY A 394 30.68 -15.20 -22.37
C GLY A 394 30.56 -14.66 -20.95
N SER A 395 30.33 -15.56 -20.01
CA SER A 395 30.50 -15.33 -18.56
C SER A 395 31.88 -14.74 -18.30
N GLY A 396 31.93 -13.50 -17.80
CA GLY A 396 33.16 -12.80 -17.49
C GLY A 396 32.88 -11.62 -16.57
N GLY A 397 33.23 -11.77 -15.29
CA GLY A 397 33.04 -10.79 -14.24
C GLY A 397 33.68 -9.43 -14.57
N GLY A 398 32.84 -8.41 -14.65
CA GLY A 398 33.22 -7.02 -14.73
C GLY A 398 32.02 -6.18 -14.33
N SER A 399 31.97 -5.78 -13.06
CA SER A 399 30.98 -4.86 -12.50
C SER A 399 31.06 -3.50 -13.20
N SER A 400 30.42 -3.43 -14.36
CA SER A 400 30.18 -2.19 -15.08
C SER A 400 29.19 -1.36 -14.27
N LEU A 401 29.23 -0.03 -14.37
CA LEU A 401 28.30 0.94 -13.75
C LEU A 401 26.79 0.66 -13.92
N ARG A 402 26.42 -0.40 -14.65
CA ARG A 402 25.09 -1.02 -14.72
C ARG A 402 24.46 -1.24 -13.33
N GLU A 403 25.27 -1.47 -12.30
CA GLU A 403 24.82 -1.81 -10.95
C GLU A 403 24.65 -0.60 -10.00
N VAL A 404 25.14 0.59 -10.36
CA VAL A 404 25.34 1.65 -9.35
C VAL A 404 24.07 2.43 -8.98
N PHE A 405 23.12 2.56 -9.90
CA PHE A 405 21.75 3.05 -9.62
C PHE A 405 20.67 2.07 -10.07
N GLY A 406 21.04 0.86 -10.49
CA GLY A 406 20.11 -0.11 -11.06
C GLY A 406 19.31 0.41 -12.27
N LEU A 407 19.95 1.14 -13.20
CA LEU A 407 19.29 1.65 -14.43
C LEU A 407 19.85 0.95 -15.68
N PRO A 408 18.99 0.38 -16.56
CA PRO A 408 19.46 -0.31 -17.76
C PRO A 408 20.06 0.66 -18.80
N ALA A 409 21.17 0.25 -19.43
CA ALA A 409 21.86 1.07 -20.44
C ALA A 409 21.18 1.04 -21.82
N VAL A 410 20.51 -0.07 -22.16
CA VAL A 410 19.78 -0.29 -23.41
C VAL A 410 18.39 -0.79 -23.06
N ARG A 411 17.36 -0.19 -23.67
CA ARG A 411 15.97 -0.59 -23.47
C ARG A 411 15.66 -1.78 -24.36
N ALA A 412 15.07 -2.83 -23.80
CA ALA A 412 14.62 -3.99 -24.58
C ALA A 412 13.42 -3.63 -25.48
N SER A 413 12.45 -2.86 -24.95
CA SER A 413 11.27 -2.35 -25.68
C SER A 413 10.57 -1.22 -24.90
N GLU A 414 9.63 -0.51 -25.53
CA GLU A 414 8.83 0.53 -24.88
C GLU A 414 7.92 0.01 -23.75
N PRO A 415 7.18 -1.12 -23.91
CA PRO A 415 6.39 -1.71 -22.81
C PRO A 415 7.23 -2.09 -21.58
N VAL A 416 8.45 -2.58 -21.79
CA VAL A 416 9.38 -2.92 -20.71
C VAL A 416 9.81 -1.65 -19.95
N ALA A 417 10.09 -0.56 -20.66
CA ALA A 417 10.45 0.72 -20.03
C ALA A 417 9.30 1.34 -19.24
N VAL A 418 8.07 1.24 -19.73
CA VAL A 418 6.87 1.70 -19.00
C VAL A 418 6.65 0.89 -17.72
N SER A 419 6.75 -0.43 -17.80
CA SER A 419 6.60 -1.32 -16.65
C SER A 419 7.72 -1.12 -15.62
N PHE A 420 8.96 -0.88 -16.07
CA PHE A 420 10.08 -0.54 -15.19
C PHE A 420 9.82 0.76 -14.41
N ARG A 421 9.27 1.79 -15.06
CA ARG A 421 8.89 3.04 -14.39
C ARG A 421 7.77 2.83 -13.37
N ALA A 422 6.80 1.96 -13.65
CA ALA A 422 5.76 1.62 -12.69
C ALA A 422 6.37 0.97 -11.42
N MET A 423 7.38 0.11 -11.57
CA MET A 423 8.12 -0.47 -10.44
C MET A 423 8.89 0.58 -9.65
N LEU A 424 9.61 1.49 -10.31
CA LEU A 424 10.33 2.58 -9.64
C LEU A 424 9.37 3.54 -8.91
N ALA A 425 8.22 3.86 -9.52
CA ALA A 425 7.20 4.68 -8.89
C ALA A 425 6.60 4.00 -7.64
N ALA A 426 6.34 2.69 -7.70
CA ALA A 426 5.89 1.92 -6.55
C ALA A 426 6.91 1.94 -5.41
N GLN A 427 8.20 1.76 -5.71
CA GLN A 427 9.27 1.85 -4.70
C GLN A 427 9.39 3.26 -4.10
N ALA A 428 9.31 4.31 -4.92
CA ALA A 428 9.34 5.68 -4.43
C ALA A 428 8.15 5.99 -3.50
N VAL A 429 6.93 5.60 -3.89
CA VAL A 429 5.72 5.77 -3.08
C VAL A 429 5.80 4.97 -1.77
N ALA A 430 6.21 3.71 -1.84
CA ALA A 430 6.40 2.86 -0.66
C ALA A 430 7.42 3.47 0.32
N ARG A 431 8.48 4.08 -0.19
CA ARG A 431 9.48 4.77 0.63
C ARG A 431 8.98 6.07 1.23
N ILE A 432 8.24 6.90 0.49
CA ILE A 432 7.59 8.12 1.04
C ILE A 432 6.66 7.76 2.21
N ALA A 433 5.97 6.62 2.11
CA ALA A 433 5.08 6.10 3.16
C ALA A 433 5.80 5.30 4.25
N GLY A 434 7.11 5.06 4.14
CA GLY A 434 7.91 4.24 5.07
C GLY A 434 7.45 2.79 5.18
N LEU A 435 7.03 2.19 4.06
CA LEU A 435 6.56 0.81 3.99
C LEU A 435 7.66 -0.19 3.63
N LEU A 436 8.78 0.27 3.06
CA LEU A 436 9.87 -0.63 2.63
C LEU A 436 10.64 -1.22 3.81
N PRO A 437 11.09 -2.48 3.71
CA PRO A 437 11.91 -3.13 4.73
C PRO A 437 13.38 -2.64 4.69
N ALA A 438 14.15 -3.01 5.71
CA ALA A 438 15.61 -2.80 5.71
C ALA A 438 16.27 -3.44 4.46
N PRO A 439 17.33 -2.83 3.88
CA PRO A 439 18.09 -1.66 4.34
C PRO A 439 17.48 -0.30 3.96
N TYR A 440 16.31 -0.30 3.32
CA TYR A 440 15.67 0.87 2.75
C TYR A 440 14.50 1.41 3.58
N ALA A 441 14.38 0.94 4.82
CA ALA A 441 13.43 1.42 5.79
C ALA A 441 13.62 2.92 6.04
N THR A 442 12.50 3.63 6.16
CA THR A 442 12.45 5.08 6.37
C THR A 442 11.36 5.39 7.39
N GLU A 443 11.54 6.47 8.15
CA GLU A 443 10.48 6.96 9.02
C GLU A 443 9.34 7.51 8.16
N GLY A 444 8.33 6.67 7.93
CA GLY A 444 7.24 6.96 7.01
C GLY A 444 6.30 8.06 7.49
N SER A 445 5.77 8.84 6.55
CA SER A 445 4.72 9.82 6.86
C SER A 445 3.39 9.11 7.18
N ALA A 446 2.82 9.40 8.36
CA ALA A 446 1.49 8.90 8.73
C ALA A 446 0.42 9.39 7.72
N ALA A 447 0.53 10.63 7.25
CA ALA A 447 -0.36 11.18 6.24
C ALA A 447 -0.25 10.43 4.90
N ALA A 448 0.97 10.06 4.48
CA ALA A 448 1.16 9.24 3.28
C ALA A 448 0.54 7.85 3.43
N ARG A 449 0.73 7.18 4.58
CA ARG A 449 0.13 5.88 4.85
C ARG A 449 -1.39 5.94 4.83
N GLN A 450 -1.98 6.97 5.44
CA GLN A 450 -3.42 7.17 5.43
C GLN A 450 -3.95 7.44 4.01
N ALA A 451 -3.30 8.33 3.26
CA ALA A 451 -3.65 8.63 1.88
C ALA A 451 -3.51 7.43 0.94
N LEU A 452 -2.52 6.55 1.14
CA LEU A 452 -2.40 5.30 0.39
C LEU A 452 -3.46 4.28 0.81
N ALA A 453 -3.76 4.17 2.10
CA ALA A 453 -4.78 3.26 2.60
C ALA A 453 -6.18 3.64 2.09
N SER A 454 -6.48 4.93 1.93
CA SER A 454 -7.73 5.39 1.33
C SER A 454 -7.73 5.25 -0.20
N ALA A 455 -6.64 5.63 -0.88
CA ALA A 455 -6.56 5.59 -2.35
C ALA A 455 -6.47 4.16 -2.91
N LEU A 456 -5.72 3.26 -2.27
CA LEU A 456 -5.50 1.90 -2.76
C LEU A 456 -6.30 0.84 -1.99
N THR A 457 -6.99 1.21 -0.91
CA THR A 457 -7.47 0.32 0.16
C THR A 457 -6.33 -0.22 1.06
N PRO A 458 -6.60 -0.47 2.35
CA PRO A 458 -5.56 -0.94 3.29
C PRO A 458 -4.77 -2.20 2.85
N PRO A 459 -5.41 -3.29 2.37
CA PRO A 459 -4.66 -4.51 2.03
C PRO A 459 -3.77 -4.34 0.78
N LEU A 460 -4.19 -3.55 -0.21
CA LEU A 460 -3.38 -3.29 -1.39
C LEU A 460 -2.24 -2.32 -1.09
N ALA A 461 -2.49 -1.29 -0.26
CA ALA A 461 -1.44 -0.40 0.24
C ALA A 461 -0.37 -1.20 1.03
N GLY A 462 -0.79 -2.17 1.85
CA GLY A 462 0.13 -3.06 2.57
C GLY A 462 1.04 -3.89 1.66
N LYS A 463 0.55 -4.33 0.49
CA LYS A 463 1.37 -5.07 -0.49
C LYS A 463 2.54 -4.26 -1.05
N LEU A 464 2.48 -2.92 -1.01
CA LEU A 464 3.60 -2.06 -1.44
C LEU A 464 4.82 -2.13 -0.51
N GLY A 465 4.65 -2.65 0.71
CA GLY A 465 5.75 -2.88 1.64
C GLY A 465 6.62 -4.09 1.31
N ALA A 466 6.29 -4.87 0.27
CA ALA A 466 7.14 -5.97 -0.18
C ALA A 466 8.41 -5.43 -0.86
N ALA A 467 9.54 -6.16 -0.73
CA ALA A 467 10.79 -5.80 -1.40
C ALA A 467 10.68 -5.82 -2.94
N ASP A 468 9.80 -6.68 -3.45
CA ASP A 468 9.42 -6.73 -4.87
C ASP A 468 8.04 -6.08 -5.07
N PRO A 469 7.93 -4.98 -5.84
CA PRO A 469 6.66 -4.29 -6.07
C PRO A 469 5.73 -5.01 -7.06
N ARG A 470 6.20 -5.99 -7.84
CA ARG A 470 5.43 -6.58 -8.94
C ARG A 470 4.12 -7.25 -8.51
N PRO A 471 4.04 -8.05 -7.44
CA PRO A 471 2.78 -8.63 -6.99
C PRO A 471 1.72 -7.56 -6.63
N ALA A 472 2.17 -6.44 -6.07
CA ALA A 472 1.30 -5.29 -5.77
C ALA A 472 0.81 -4.62 -7.06
N LEU A 473 1.69 -4.41 -8.04
CA LEU A 473 1.34 -3.84 -9.35
C LEU A 473 0.39 -4.73 -10.15
N VAL A 474 0.60 -6.04 -10.14
CA VAL A 474 -0.34 -7.00 -10.76
C VAL A 474 -1.72 -6.90 -10.10
N SER A 475 -1.76 -6.87 -8.76
CA SER A 475 -3.02 -6.70 -8.02
C SER A 475 -3.69 -5.35 -8.34
N LEU A 476 -2.89 -4.29 -8.54
CA LEU A 476 -3.35 -2.95 -8.89
C LEU A 476 -3.95 -2.90 -10.30
N CYS A 477 -3.36 -3.58 -11.28
CA CYS A 477 -3.81 -3.58 -12.68
C CYS A 477 -4.90 -4.62 -12.99
N THR A 478 -5.17 -5.55 -12.07
CA THR A 478 -6.19 -6.61 -12.24
C THR A 478 -7.41 -6.35 -11.36
N THR A 479 -8.56 -6.89 -11.75
CA THR A 479 -9.78 -6.85 -10.92
C THR A 479 -9.70 -7.97 -9.89
N THR A 480 -9.87 -7.64 -8.61
CA THR A 480 -9.88 -8.62 -7.52
C THR A 480 -11.10 -8.41 -6.64
N GLU A 481 -11.88 -9.47 -6.44
CA GLU A 481 -13.01 -9.48 -5.49
C GLU A 481 -12.79 -10.66 -4.54
N SER A 482 -12.36 -10.33 -3.33
CA SER A 482 -12.08 -11.25 -2.24
C SER A 482 -12.63 -10.68 -0.93
N ALA A 483 -12.77 -11.54 0.08
CA ALA A 483 -13.30 -11.13 1.38
C ALA A 483 -12.48 -10.00 2.04
N GLN A 484 -11.21 -9.82 1.71
CA GLN A 484 -10.36 -8.75 2.27
C GLN A 484 -10.17 -7.56 1.32
N LEU A 485 -10.26 -7.77 0.01
CA LEU A 485 -9.96 -6.78 -1.01
C LEU A 485 -11.04 -6.81 -2.10
N ILE A 486 -11.73 -5.68 -2.26
CA ILE A 486 -12.56 -5.36 -3.42
C ILE A 486 -11.80 -4.28 -4.20
N TRP A 487 -11.43 -4.60 -5.43
CA TRP A 487 -10.71 -3.72 -6.34
C TRP A 487 -11.18 -3.96 -7.77
N SER A 488 -11.90 -3.00 -8.35
CA SER A 488 -12.52 -3.13 -9.66
C SER A 488 -11.94 -2.14 -10.68
N ALA A 489 -12.16 -2.39 -11.97
CA ALA A 489 -11.80 -1.46 -13.03
C ALA A 489 -12.44 -0.07 -12.80
N ALA A 490 -13.72 -0.04 -12.41
CA ALA A 490 -14.43 1.21 -12.11
C ALA A 490 -13.77 2.01 -10.97
N MET A 491 -13.30 1.33 -9.91
CA MET A 491 -12.56 2.00 -8.82
C MET A 491 -11.23 2.59 -9.31
N ARG A 492 -10.52 1.90 -10.22
CA ARG A 492 -9.28 2.43 -10.82
C ARG A 492 -9.54 3.69 -11.63
N ASP A 493 -10.60 3.67 -12.45
CA ASP A 493 -10.97 4.82 -13.28
C ASP A 493 -11.41 6.01 -12.43
N GLU A 494 -12.19 5.76 -11.37
CA GLU A 494 -12.59 6.77 -10.38
C GLU A 494 -11.37 7.43 -9.72
N LEU A 495 -10.40 6.62 -9.26
CA LEU A 495 -9.16 7.11 -8.66
C LEU A 495 -8.30 7.89 -9.67
N LEU A 496 -8.08 7.34 -10.87
CA LEU A 496 -7.25 8.00 -11.88
C LEU A 496 -7.84 9.35 -12.31
N THR A 497 -9.16 9.45 -12.41
CA THR A 497 -9.87 10.71 -12.68
C THR A 497 -9.61 11.73 -11.58
N ALA A 498 -9.75 11.32 -10.31
CA ALA A 498 -9.49 12.19 -9.18
C ALA A 498 -8.02 12.65 -9.10
N LEU A 499 -7.07 11.75 -9.30
CA LEU A 499 -5.64 12.08 -9.32
C LEU A 499 -5.28 13.03 -10.46
N THR A 500 -5.90 12.87 -11.64
CA THR A 500 -5.70 13.77 -12.78
C THR A 500 -6.23 15.17 -12.48
N ALA A 501 -7.43 15.29 -11.90
CA ALA A 501 -7.98 16.59 -11.48
C ALA A 501 -7.09 17.27 -10.42
N MET A 502 -6.59 16.53 -9.42
CA MET A 502 -5.64 17.07 -8.43
C MET A 502 -4.34 17.55 -9.09
N ARG A 503 -3.83 16.80 -10.07
CA ARG A 503 -2.63 17.16 -10.83
C ARG A 503 -2.80 18.46 -11.61
N GLU A 504 -3.94 18.62 -12.28
CA GLU A 504 -4.28 19.82 -13.05
C GLU A 504 -4.42 21.05 -12.14
N GLN A 505 -5.07 20.91 -10.99
CA GLN A 505 -5.16 21.97 -9.97
C GLN A 505 -3.78 22.39 -9.47
N LEU A 506 -2.89 21.42 -9.22
CA LEU A 506 -1.52 21.71 -8.81
C LEU A 506 -0.77 22.46 -9.91
N ASP A 507 -0.86 22.05 -11.17
CA ASP A 507 -0.17 22.74 -12.26
C ASP A 507 -0.76 24.13 -12.55
N ALA A 508 -2.06 24.34 -12.36
CA ALA A 508 -2.72 25.65 -12.47
C ALA A 508 -2.32 26.61 -11.34
N GLY A 509 -2.20 26.11 -10.10
CA GLY A 509 -1.82 26.90 -8.92
C GLY A 509 -0.36 27.36 -8.90
N ALA A 510 0.47 26.90 -9.84
CA ALA A 510 1.87 27.34 -9.95
C ALA A 510 2.02 28.82 -10.38
N GLY A 511 0.93 29.49 -10.80
CA GLY A 511 0.91 30.87 -11.27
C GLY A 511 0.43 31.93 -10.27
N THR A 512 -0.12 31.56 -9.11
CA THR A 512 -0.68 32.51 -8.13
C THR A 512 0.00 32.36 -6.76
N ALA A 513 0.53 33.47 -6.23
CA ALA A 513 1.35 33.52 -5.01
C ALA A 513 0.56 33.38 -3.69
N GLN A 514 -0.43 32.48 -3.65
CA GLN A 514 -1.25 32.26 -2.46
C GLN A 514 -1.33 30.76 -2.17
N VAL A 515 -0.30 30.24 -1.48
CA VAL A 515 -0.28 28.89 -0.91
C VAL A 515 -1.09 28.92 0.38
N THR A 516 -2.41 28.80 0.28
CA THR A 516 -3.22 28.31 1.41
C THR A 516 -3.04 26.79 1.47
N ALA A 517 -2.58 26.28 2.62
CA ALA A 517 -2.39 24.87 3.00
C ALA A 517 -2.57 23.82 1.87
N ALA A 518 -1.45 23.19 1.46
CA ALA A 518 -1.33 22.23 0.36
C ALA A 518 -2.51 21.24 0.23
N PRO A 519 -3.37 21.38 -0.80
CA PRO A 519 -4.55 20.51 -0.98
C PRO A 519 -4.22 19.15 -1.63
N GLY A 520 -2.98 18.89 -2.06
CA GLY A 520 -2.67 17.81 -3.00
C GLY A 520 -2.59 16.38 -2.45
N SER A 521 -2.19 16.18 -1.18
CA SER A 521 -1.99 14.82 -0.61
C SER A 521 -2.85 14.54 0.62
N THR A 522 -3.28 15.57 1.36
CA THR A 522 -4.25 15.45 2.47
C THR A 522 -5.66 15.18 1.96
N ALA A 523 -6.01 15.64 0.75
CA ALA A 523 -7.30 15.36 0.13
C ALA A 523 -7.56 13.86 -0.05
N LEU A 524 -6.50 13.08 -0.35
CA LEU A 524 -6.63 11.63 -0.47
C LEU A 524 -6.88 10.97 0.88
N ALA A 525 -6.40 11.49 2.01
CA ALA A 525 -6.56 10.84 3.32
C ALA A 525 -8.03 10.69 3.77
N GLY A 526 -8.95 11.49 3.21
CA GLY A 526 -10.40 11.37 3.41
C GLY A 526 -11.17 10.76 2.23
N TRP A 527 -10.47 10.34 1.17
CA TRP A 527 -11.07 9.77 -0.03
C TRP A 527 -11.84 8.48 0.28
N GLN A 528 -13.02 8.33 -0.32
CA GLN A 528 -13.83 7.12 -0.23
C GLN A 528 -14.39 6.79 -1.61
N PHE A 529 -14.29 5.51 -1.97
CA PHE A 529 -14.82 5.01 -3.24
C PHE A 529 -16.32 4.87 -3.20
N SER A 530 -16.99 5.33 -4.25
CA SER A 530 -18.44 5.18 -4.43
C SER A 530 -18.91 3.72 -4.23
N SER A 531 -18.15 2.77 -4.77
CA SER A 531 -18.44 1.33 -4.69
C SER A 531 -18.28 0.76 -3.28
N LEU A 532 -17.35 1.29 -2.47
CA LEU A 532 -17.08 0.78 -1.12
C LEU A 532 -18.01 1.39 -0.07
N THR A 533 -18.56 2.57 -0.29
CA THR A 533 -19.52 3.20 0.65
C THR A 533 -20.78 2.36 0.89
N ARG A 534 -21.11 1.46 -0.03
CA ARG A 534 -22.28 0.57 0.06
C ARG A 534 -21.94 -0.83 0.60
N GLU A 535 -20.67 -1.11 0.87
CA GLU A 535 -20.22 -2.43 1.31
C GLU A 535 -20.02 -2.47 2.83
N LEU A 536 -20.57 -3.50 3.47
CA LEU A 536 -20.39 -3.71 4.90
C LEU A 536 -19.01 -4.32 5.19
N GLN A 537 -18.16 -3.57 5.87
CA GLN A 537 -16.86 -4.04 6.35
C GLN A 537 -16.87 -4.26 7.87
N VAL A 538 -16.52 -5.48 8.31
CA VAL A 538 -16.38 -5.82 9.72
C VAL A 538 -15.03 -6.47 9.95
N GLY A 539 -14.22 -5.93 10.88
CA GLY A 539 -12.89 -6.48 11.16
C GLY A 539 -11.93 -6.49 9.95
N GLY A 540 -12.09 -5.56 9.00
CA GLY A 540 -11.32 -5.52 7.76
C GLY A 540 -11.81 -6.45 6.66
N VAL A 541 -12.93 -7.16 6.86
CA VAL A 541 -13.49 -8.13 5.91
C VAL A 541 -14.82 -7.63 5.35
N TYR A 542 -14.98 -7.71 4.03
CA TYR A 542 -16.22 -7.45 3.31
C TYR A 542 -17.18 -8.64 3.47
N VAL A 543 -18.17 -8.46 4.34
CA VAL A 543 -19.03 -9.55 4.84
C VAL A 543 -19.82 -10.20 3.71
N ARG A 544 -20.34 -9.40 2.76
CA ARG A 544 -21.06 -9.89 1.57
C ARG A 544 -20.20 -10.86 0.75
N VAL A 545 -18.97 -10.46 0.43
CA VAL A 545 -18.06 -11.25 -0.41
C VAL A 545 -17.64 -12.53 0.32
N TYR A 546 -17.40 -12.44 1.63
CA TYR A 546 -17.12 -13.62 2.46
C TYR A 546 -18.26 -14.63 2.44
N CYS A 547 -19.51 -14.19 2.61
CA CYS A 547 -20.69 -15.07 2.55
C CYS A 547 -20.86 -15.75 1.19
N GLN A 548 -20.43 -15.11 0.08
CA GLN A 548 -20.47 -15.71 -1.25
C GLN A 548 -19.39 -16.77 -1.47
N LYS A 549 -18.21 -16.62 -0.84
CA LYS A 549 -17.07 -17.53 -0.97
C LYS A 549 -16.43 -17.82 0.41
N PRO A 550 -17.08 -18.63 1.26
CA PRO A 550 -16.64 -18.84 2.65
C PRO A 550 -15.41 -19.74 2.80
N THR A 551 -14.87 -20.29 1.71
CA THR A 551 -13.78 -21.27 1.70
C THR A 551 -12.41 -20.70 2.05
N VAL A 552 -12.21 -19.39 1.89
CA VAL A 552 -10.93 -18.73 2.20
C VAL A 552 -11.04 -18.05 3.56
N LEU A 553 -10.29 -18.55 4.54
CA LEU A 553 -10.26 -17.98 5.88
C LEU A 553 -9.59 -16.59 5.88
N PRO A 554 -10.11 -15.61 6.64
CA PRO A 554 -9.45 -14.32 6.82
C PRO A 554 -8.09 -14.46 7.53
N GLN A 555 -7.17 -13.52 7.28
CA GLN A 555 -5.83 -13.51 7.89
C GLN A 555 -5.90 -13.55 9.43
N ASP A 556 -6.78 -12.74 10.03
CA ASP A 556 -7.10 -12.81 11.45
C ASP A 556 -8.53 -13.32 11.67
N THR A 557 -8.66 -14.64 11.68
CA THR A 557 -9.94 -15.33 11.87
C THR A 557 -10.54 -15.06 13.26
N GLN A 558 -9.72 -14.98 14.31
CA GLN A 558 -10.21 -14.70 15.67
C GLN A 558 -10.67 -13.26 15.83
N GLY A 559 -9.88 -12.30 15.33
CA GLY A 559 -10.26 -10.89 15.33
C GLY A 559 -11.52 -10.63 14.52
N PHE A 560 -11.68 -11.28 13.37
CA PHE A 560 -12.91 -11.22 12.58
C PHE A 560 -14.12 -11.77 13.35
N CYS A 561 -13.99 -12.94 14.00
CA CYS A 561 -15.05 -13.50 14.84
C CYS A 561 -15.47 -12.52 15.97
N LYS A 562 -14.50 -11.93 16.68
CA LYS A 562 -14.75 -10.93 17.72
C LYS A 562 -15.43 -9.68 17.17
N ALA A 563 -15.03 -9.22 15.98
CA ALA A 563 -15.62 -8.06 15.33
C ALA A 563 -17.08 -8.31 14.92
N LEU A 564 -17.41 -9.51 14.41
CA LEU A 564 -18.80 -9.90 14.09
C LEU A 564 -19.67 -9.91 15.35
N VAL A 565 -19.20 -10.52 16.43
CA VAL A 565 -19.93 -10.55 17.71
C VAL A 565 -20.07 -9.14 18.29
N ARG A 566 -19.02 -8.31 18.22
CA ARG A 566 -19.06 -6.92 18.65
C ARG A 566 -20.10 -6.11 17.86
N TYR A 567 -20.16 -6.28 16.54
CA TYR A 567 -21.17 -5.64 15.72
C TYR A 567 -22.59 -5.97 16.18
N LEU A 568 -22.85 -7.24 16.50
CA LEU A 568 -24.15 -7.67 17.05
C LEU A 568 -24.38 -7.12 18.47
N TYR A 569 -23.33 -7.06 19.30
CA TYR A 569 -23.40 -6.56 20.68
C TYR A 569 -23.78 -5.09 20.72
N ASP A 570 -23.09 -4.27 19.92
CA ASP A 570 -23.33 -2.84 19.76
C ASP A 570 -24.72 -2.57 19.13
N ARG A 571 -25.41 -3.60 18.61
CA ARG A 571 -26.75 -3.48 18.02
C ARG A 571 -27.87 -3.97 18.93
N PHE A 572 -27.68 -5.09 19.62
CA PHE A 572 -28.76 -5.78 20.36
C PHE A 572 -28.61 -5.78 21.88
N VAL A 573 -27.43 -5.42 22.40
CA VAL A 573 -27.16 -5.43 23.85
C VAL A 573 -26.96 -4.00 24.35
N VAL A 574 -26.04 -3.25 23.74
CA VAL A 574 -25.76 -1.85 24.10
C VAL A 574 -25.79 -0.98 22.84
N PRO A 575 -26.98 -0.61 22.35
CA PRO A 575 -27.10 0.27 21.19
C PRO A 575 -26.51 1.66 21.50
N PRO A 576 -25.62 2.21 20.64
CA PRO A 576 -25.09 3.55 20.83
C PRO A 576 -26.19 4.60 20.65
N ALA A 577 -25.99 5.79 21.25
CA ALA A 577 -26.96 6.88 21.17
C ALA A 577 -27.24 7.25 19.70
N GLY A 578 -28.53 7.26 19.32
CA GLY A 578 -28.98 7.54 17.95
C GLY A 578 -29.02 6.32 17.01
N ALA A 579 -28.60 5.12 17.46
CA ALA A 579 -28.79 3.90 16.68
C ALA A 579 -30.26 3.45 16.65
N VAL A 580 -30.61 2.68 15.61
CA VAL A 580 -31.91 2.04 15.47
C VAL A 580 -32.15 1.14 16.68
N GLN A 581 -33.26 1.36 17.38
CA GLN A 581 -33.63 0.53 18.52
C GLN A 581 -33.86 -0.92 18.06
N PRO A 582 -33.44 -1.93 18.85
CA PRO A 582 -33.60 -3.34 18.48
C PRO A 582 -35.03 -3.72 18.06
N ALA A 583 -36.04 -3.16 18.72
CA ALA A 583 -37.45 -3.42 18.42
C ALA A 583 -37.90 -2.86 17.05
N ALA A 584 -37.25 -1.80 16.55
CA ALA A 584 -37.60 -1.11 15.30
C ALA A 584 -36.84 -1.64 14.08
N ILE A 585 -35.91 -2.59 14.24
CA ILE A 585 -35.06 -3.11 13.16
C ILE A 585 -35.85 -3.77 12.01
N LEU A 586 -37.08 -4.21 12.29
CA LEU A 586 -37.95 -4.88 11.32
C LEU A 586 -38.77 -3.90 10.47
N ALA A 587 -38.73 -2.61 10.79
CA ALA A 587 -39.43 -1.58 10.03
C ALA A 587 -38.82 -1.43 8.62
N PRO A 588 -39.63 -1.14 7.58
CA PRO A 588 -39.15 -1.06 6.19
C PRO A 588 -38.10 0.04 5.98
N GLU A 589 -38.16 1.13 6.75
CA GLU A 589 -37.17 2.22 6.76
C GLU A 589 -35.76 1.75 7.15
N HIS A 590 -35.65 0.64 7.89
CA HIS A 590 -34.38 0.07 8.37
C HIS A 590 -33.95 -1.18 7.57
N ALA A 591 -34.47 -1.39 6.35
CA ALA A 591 -34.18 -2.58 5.54
C ALA A 591 -32.68 -2.84 5.31
N ALA A 592 -31.87 -1.78 5.12
CA ALA A 592 -30.42 -1.91 4.96
C ALA A 592 -29.73 -2.41 6.25
N VAL A 593 -30.14 -1.89 7.40
CA VAL A 593 -29.64 -2.30 8.72
C VAL A 593 -29.98 -3.77 8.98
N LEU A 594 -31.18 -4.19 8.60
CA LEU A 594 -31.62 -5.57 8.69
C LEU A 594 -30.81 -6.49 7.77
N SER A 595 -30.57 -6.09 6.51
CA SER A 595 -29.75 -6.88 5.58
C SER A 595 -28.32 -7.06 6.08
N ASP A 596 -27.71 -6.00 6.61
CA ASP A 596 -26.35 -6.05 7.17
C ASP A 596 -26.28 -7.00 8.36
N THR A 597 -27.29 -6.95 9.23
CA THR A 597 -27.37 -7.82 10.41
C THR A 597 -27.48 -9.29 10.01
N LYS A 598 -28.31 -9.59 8.99
CA LYS A 598 -28.42 -10.95 8.44
C LYS A 598 -27.10 -11.42 7.82
N LEU A 599 -26.40 -10.54 7.08
CA LEU A 599 -25.09 -10.87 6.51
C LEU A 599 -24.06 -11.18 7.59
N VAL A 600 -24.04 -10.43 8.70
CA VAL A 600 -23.13 -10.68 9.83
C VAL A 600 -23.43 -12.01 10.51
N LEU A 601 -24.71 -12.34 10.74
CA LEU A 601 -25.12 -13.63 11.30
C LEU A 601 -24.73 -14.80 10.39
N GLN A 602 -24.94 -14.65 9.07
CA GLN A 602 -24.55 -15.64 8.08
C GLN A 602 -23.02 -15.82 8.04
N ALA A 603 -22.26 -14.72 8.03
CA ALA A 603 -20.80 -14.75 8.02
C ALA A 603 -20.25 -15.43 9.27
N LEU A 604 -20.82 -15.16 10.45
CA LEU A 604 -20.45 -15.87 11.68
C LEU A 604 -20.72 -17.37 11.54
N GLY A 605 -21.88 -17.75 11.01
CA GLY A 605 -22.20 -19.14 10.73
C GLY A 605 -21.20 -19.81 9.79
N CYS A 606 -20.85 -19.18 8.67
CA CYS A 606 -19.87 -19.69 7.71
C CYS A 606 -18.47 -19.82 8.34
N LEU A 607 -18.06 -18.85 9.16
CA LEU A 607 -16.78 -18.86 9.85
C LEU A 607 -16.67 -20.01 10.85
N LEU A 608 -17.75 -20.30 11.59
CA LEU A 608 -17.80 -21.41 12.54
C LEU A 608 -17.79 -22.78 11.86
N ASP A 609 -18.35 -22.90 10.65
CA ASP A 609 -18.24 -24.13 9.85
C ASP A 609 -16.80 -24.37 9.38
N ALA A 610 -16.14 -23.30 8.93
CA ALA A 610 -14.78 -23.38 8.41
C ALA A 610 -13.74 -23.62 9.52
N GLU A 611 -13.90 -22.99 10.69
CA GLU A 611 -12.97 -23.10 11.83
C GLU A 611 -13.73 -23.36 13.15
N PRO A 612 -14.10 -24.63 13.45
CA PRO A 612 -14.90 -24.97 14.64
C PRO A 612 -14.18 -24.72 15.97
N ARG A 613 -12.85 -24.53 15.95
CA ARG A 613 -12.05 -24.18 17.14
C ARG A 613 -12.46 -22.84 17.76
N LEU A 614 -13.08 -21.95 16.97
CA LEU A 614 -13.60 -20.67 17.44
C LEU A 614 -14.81 -20.82 18.38
N LEU A 615 -15.48 -21.98 18.41
CA LEU A 615 -16.61 -22.20 19.32
C LEU A 615 -16.19 -22.02 20.79
N GLY A 616 -14.95 -22.37 21.15
CA GLY A 616 -14.42 -22.12 22.49
C GLY A 616 -14.34 -20.62 22.84
N LEU A 617 -14.10 -19.76 21.85
CA LEU A 617 -14.08 -18.30 22.04
C LEU A 617 -15.48 -17.75 22.38
N LEU A 618 -16.52 -18.40 21.88
CA LEU A 618 -17.91 -18.01 22.06
C LEU A 618 -18.57 -18.64 23.31
N ALA A 619 -17.84 -19.44 24.10
CA ALA A 619 -18.37 -20.12 25.28
C ALA A 619 -18.69 -19.19 26.48
N SER A 620 -18.74 -17.88 26.29
CA SER A 620 -19.09 -16.90 27.32
C SER A 620 -20.49 -16.33 27.09
N ARG A 621 -21.23 -16.05 28.17
CA ARG A 621 -22.57 -15.44 28.11
C ARG A 621 -22.57 -14.13 27.32
N SER A 622 -21.54 -13.30 27.46
CA SER A 622 -21.38 -12.03 26.74
C SER A 622 -21.24 -12.20 25.23
N ALA A 623 -20.61 -13.30 24.77
CA ALA A 623 -20.45 -13.57 23.34
C ALA A 623 -21.73 -14.13 22.70
N VAL A 624 -22.54 -14.87 23.46
CA VAL A 624 -23.80 -15.48 23.00
C VAL A 624 -24.98 -14.52 23.08
N ALA A 625 -25.02 -13.64 24.08
CA ALA A 625 -26.13 -12.71 24.31
C ALA A 625 -26.54 -11.87 23.09
N PRO A 626 -25.62 -11.37 22.24
CA PRO A 626 -25.98 -10.63 21.02
C PRO A 626 -26.77 -11.46 20.00
N LEU A 627 -26.44 -12.75 19.87
CA LEU A 627 -27.10 -13.68 18.94
C LEU A 627 -28.53 -13.97 19.40
N VAL A 628 -28.72 -14.18 20.70
CA VAL A 628 -30.07 -14.30 21.30
C VAL A 628 -30.82 -12.97 21.22
N GLY A 629 -30.12 -11.85 21.38
CA GLY A 629 -30.67 -10.51 21.21
C GLY A 629 -31.29 -10.27 19.83
N ALA A 630 -30.70 -10.83 18.77
CA ALA A 630 -31.23 -10.78 17.42
C ALA A 630 -32.58 -11.52 17.24
N LEU A 631 -32.90 -12.48 18.12
CA LEU A 631 -34.19 -13.20 18.09
C LEU A 631 -35.34 -12.40 18.72
N ARG A 632 -35.05 -11.49 19.67
CA ARG A 632 -36.11 -10.80 20.43
C ARG A 632 -37.06 -10.00 19.53
N PRO A 633 -36.59 -9.18 18.57
CA PRO A 633 -37.48 -8.42 17.68
C PRO A 633 -38.37 -9.34 16.85
N ALA A 634 -37.81 -10.44 16.33
CA ALA A 634 -38.57 -11.42 15.55
C ALA A 634 -39.62 -12.13 16.41
N SER A 635 -39.27 -12.52 17.65
CA SER A 635 -40.21 -13.15 18.58
C SER A 635 -41.36 -12.22 18.99
N ALA A 636 -41.06 -10.93 19.22
CA ALA A 636 -42.05 -9.94 19.60
C ALA A 636 -43.01 -9.62 18.44
N ALA A 637 -42.48 -9.48 17.22
CA ALA A 637 -43.30 -9.27 16.02
C ALA A 637 -44.21 -10.47 15.75
N ALA A 638 -43.69 -11.70 15.81
CA ALA A 638 -44.49 -12.90 15.59
C ALA A 638 -45.56 -13.09 16.67
N TRP A 639 -45.24 -12.79 17.94
CA TRP A 639 -46.20 -12.81 19.03
C TRP A 639 -47.27 -11.71 18.91
N ALA A 640 -46.92 -10.53 18.41
CA ALA A 640 -47.89 -9.47 18.15
C ALA A 640 -48.85 -9.88 17.01
N ALA A 641 -48.33 -10.53 15.97
CA ALA A 641 -49.10 -11.03 14.85
C ALA A 641 -50.03 -12.20 15.21
N SER A 642 -49.71 -13.00 16.24
CA SER A 642 -50.55 -14.13 16.65
C SER A 642 -51.82 -13.72 17.42
N LYS A 643 -51.89 -12.47 17.90
CA LYS A 643 -53.07 -11.97 18.62
C LYS A 643 -54.21 -11.68 17.64
N GLY A 644 -55.44 -12.07 18.00
CA GLY A 644 -56.63 -11.71 17.23
C GLY A 644 -56.77 -10.19 17.13
N GLY A 645 -56.78 -9.65 15.89
CA GLY A 645 -56.78 -8.20 15.63
C GLY A 645 -55.41 -7.57 15.46
N ALA A 646 -54.40 -8.33 15.03
CA ALA A 646 -53.06 -7.82 14.73
C ALA A 646 -53.08 -6.61 13.77
N SER A 647 -52.23 -5.61 14.05
CA SER A 647 -52.09 -4.45 13.17
C SER A 647 -51.48 -4.85 11.82
N THR A 648 -51.77 -4.06 10.78
CA THR A 648 -51.14 -4.21 9.46
C THR A 648 -49.61 -4.18 9.56
N ASP A 649 -49.07 -3.36 10.48
CA ASP A 649 -47.63 -3.25 10.72
C ASP A 649 -47.04 -4.52 11.34
N ALA A 650 -47.77 -5.17 12.27
CA ALA A 650 -47.36 -6.44 12.86
C ALA A 650 -47.33 -7.56 11.81
N GLN A 651 -48.30 -7.55 10.88
CA GLN A 651 -48.34 -8.51 9.77
C GLN A 651 -47.22 -8.25 8.74
N ALA A 652 -46.95 -6.99 8.43
CA ALA A 652 -45.87 -6.59 7.52
C ALA A 652 -44.48 -6.95 8.07
N ALA A 653 -44.30 -6.89 9.40
CA ALA A 653 -43.05 -7.25 10.07
C ALA A 653 -42.76 -8.77 10.11
N LEU A 654 -43.73 -9.62 9.75
CA LEU A 654 -43.58 -11.08 9.87
C LEU A 654 -42.54 -11.66 8.88
N ALA A 655 -42.55 -11.21 7.62
CA ALA A 655 -41.59 -11.64 6.62
C ALA A 655 -40.13 -11.26 6.96
N PRO A 656 -39.80 -10.00 7.34
CA PRO A 656 -38.45 -9.66 7.80
C PRO A 656 -38.09 -10.38 9.11
N ALA A 657 -39.05 -10.57 10.03
CA ALA A 657 -38.84 -11.33 11.26
C ALA A 657 -38.45 -12.78 10.98
N ALA A 658 -39.12 -13.44 10.02
CA ALA A 658 -38.79 -14.80 9.60
C ALA A 658 -37.35 -14.92 9.09
N GLY A 659 -36.92 -13.98 8.24
CA GLY A 659 -35.56 -13.96 7.71
C GLY A 659 -34.48 -13.73 8.78
N LEU A 660 -34.74 -12.85 9.74
CA LEU A 660 -33.83 -12.58 10.87
C LEU A 660 -33.77 -13.78 11.84
N ALA A 661 -34.92 -14.32 12.23
CA ALA A 661 -34.99 -15.47 13.13
C ALA A 661 -34.30 -16.69 12.54
N THR A 662 -34.53 -16.98 11.26
CA THR A 662 -33.92 -18.14 10.57
C THR A 662 -32.39 -18.04 10.57
N THR A 663 -31.83 -16.89 10.19
CA THR A 663 -30.37 -16.70 10.15
C THR A 663 -29.73 -16.72 11.54
N ALA A 664 -30.37 -16.11 12.54
CA ALA A 664 -29.91 -16.15 13.92
C ALA A 664 -29.96 -17.56 14.52
N LEU A 665 -31.06 -18.30 14.30
CA LEU A 665 -31.21 -19.67 14.78
C LEU A 665 -30.22 -20.64 14.12
N GLN A 666 -29.92 -20.48 12.83
CA GLN A 666 -28.87 -21.25 12.15
C GLN A 666 -27.49 -21.04 12.79
N ALA A 667 -27.14 -19.79 13.10
CA ALA A 667 -25.89 -19.50 13.80
C ALA A 667 -25.89 -20.12 15.21
N LEU A 668 -26.97 -19.93 15.99
CA LEU A 668 -27.10 -20.47 17.35
C LEU A 668 -27.07 -22.00 17.41
N LEU A 669 -27.64 -22.69 16.42
CA LEU A 669 -27.62 -24.16 16.39
C LEU A 669 -26.19 -24.71 16.26
N LYS A 670 -25.31 -24.01 15.53
CA LYS A 670 -23.89 -24.35 15.44
C LYS A 670 -23.18 -24.19 16.78
N LEU A 671 -23.53 -23.14 17.55
CA LEU A 671 -23.05 -22.98 18.92
C LEU A 671 -23.52 -24.13 19.82
N GLY A 672 -24.73 -24.65 19.59
CA GLY A 672 -25.29 -25.78 20.32
C GLY A 672 -24.50 -27.10 20.21
N ALA A 673 -23.55 -27.22 19.28
CA ALA A 673 -22.65 -28.36 19.17
C ALA A 673 -21.53 -28.38 20.22
N HIS A 674 -21.27 -27.24 20.89
CA HIS A 674 -20.18 -27.10 21.86
C HIS A 674 -20.73 -26.93 23.29
N ALA A 675 -20.31 -27.79 24.22
CA ALA A 675 -20.83 -27.84 25.59
C ALA A 675 -20.71 -26.51 26.35
N GLY A 676 -19.61 -25.77 26.18
CA GLY A 676 -19.42 -24.45 26.80
C GLY A 676 -20.42 -23.40 26.27
N CYS A 677 -20.79 -23.48 24.99
CA CYS A 677 -21.77 -22.58 24.40
C CYS A 677 -23.20 -22.97 24.83
N VAL A 678 -23.49 -24.26 24.98
CA VAL A 678 -24.76 -24.75 25.56
C VAL A 678 -24.94 -24.20 26.98
N ALA A 679 -23.90 -24.24 27.82
CA ALA A 679 -23.94 -23.66 29.16
C ALA A 679 -24.15 -22.13 29.14
N ALA A 680 -23.57 -21.42 28.17
CA ALA A 680 -23.79 -19.99 27.97
C ALA A 680 -25.20 -19.66 27.45
N LEU A 681 -25.79 -20.53 26.63
CA LEU A 681 -27.17 -20.43 26.12
C LEU A 681 -28.23 -20.77 27.16
N ALA A 682 -27.87 -21.53 28.20
CA ALA A 682 -28.73 -21.95 29.31
C ALA A 682 -29.13 -20.77 30.22
N ASP A 683 -29.93 -19.88 29.65
CA ASP A 683 -30.48 -18.70 30.29
C ASP A 683 -32.01 -18.69 30.13
N GLU A 684 -32.72 -18.30 31.19
CA GLU A 684 -34.19 -18.28 31.16
C GLU A 684 -34.74 -17.31 30.11
N GLY A 685 -34.04 -16.21 29.84
CA GLY A 685 -34.39 -15.27 28.79
C GLY A 685 -34.33 -15.92 27.42
N THR A 686 -33.26 -16.68 27.14
CA THR A 686 -33.10 -17.45 25.90
C THR A 686 -34.21 -18.50 25.76
N ALA A 687 -34.45 -19.29 26.81
CA ALA A 687 -35.49 -20.31 26.82
C ALA A 687 -36.87 -19.72 26.53
N ARG A 688 -37.22 -18.59 27.16
CA ARG A 688 -38.47 -17.87 26.93
C ARG A 688 -38.60 -17.39 25.49
N THR A 689 -37.57 -16.76 24.94
CA THR A 689 -37.57 -16.29 23.54
C THR A 689 -37.78 -17.46 22.56
N LEU A 690 -37.14 -18.61 22.78
CA LEU A 690 -37.32 -19.79 21.93
C LEU A 690 -38.73 -20.38 22.06
N LEU A 691 -39.28 -20.48 23.26
CA LEU A 691 -40.64 -20.97 23.48
C LEU A 691 -41.71 -20.03 22.90
N HIS A 692 -41.48 -18.72 22.93
CA HIS A 692 -42.33 -17.74 22.23
C HIS A 692 -42.29 -17.94 20.71
N LEU A 693 -41.11 -18.19 20.13
CA LEU A 693 -40.96 -18.50 18.70
C LEU A 693 -41.61 -19.84 18.32
N VAL A 694 -41.63 -20.82 19.23
CA VAL A 694 -42.40 -22.06 19.02
C VAL A 694 -43.89 -21.75 19.03
N HIS A 695 -44.40 -20.99 20.00
CA HIS A 695 -45.82 -20.65 20.10
C HIS A 695 -46.34 -19.79 18.93
N ALA A 696 -45.55 -18.85 18.44
CA ALA A 696 -45.91 -17.97 17.34
C ALA A 696 -44.77 -17.95 16.31
N PRO A 697 -44.68 -18.97 15.45
CA PRO A 697 -43.57 -19.09 14.52
C PRO A 697 -43.72 -18.10 13.36
N PRO A 698 -42.70 -17.27 13.07
CA PRO A 698 -42.74 -16.36 11.93
C PRO A 698 -42.62 -17.07 10.58
N SER A 699 -42.06 -18.29 10.57
CA SER A 699 -42.04 -19.18 9.40
C SER A 699 -41.88 -20.65 9.83
N PRO A 700 -42.26 -21.62 8.98
CA PRO A 700 -42.06 -23.05 9.25
C PRO A 700 -40.59 -23.42 9.47
N GLN A 701 -39.67 -22.76 8.74
CA GLN A 701 -38.24 -22.99 8.88
C GLN A 701 -37.70 -22.48 10.23
N ALA A 702 -38.16 -21.31 10.67
CA ALA A 702 -37.80 -20.77 11.98
C ALA A 702 -38.30 -21.69 13.11
N LEU A 703 -39.52 -22.26 12.99
CA LEU A 703 -40.06 -23.22 13.94
C LEU A 703 -39.15 -24.45 14.09
N ARG A 704 -38.79 -25.09 12.97
CA ARG A 704 -37.89 -26.27 12.96
C ARG A 704 -36.55 -25.98 13.62
N LEU A 705 -35.93 -24.85 13.30
CA LEU A 705 -34.65 -24.46 13.87
C LEU A 705 -34.76 -24.13 15.38
N ALA A 706 -35.86 -23.50 15.80
CA ALA A 706 -36.12 -23.21 17.21
C ALA A 706 -36.33 -24.51 18.01
N LEU A 707 -37.04 -25.49 17.45
CA LEU A 707 -37.22 -26.82 18.05
C LEU A 707 -35.91 -27.59 18.15
N ALA A 708 -35.10 -27.59 17.08
CA ALA A 708 -33.79 -28.21 17.09
C ALA A 708 -32.88 -27.63 18.19
N LEU A 709 -32.88 -26.30 18.36
CA LEU A 709 -32.12 -25.63 19.41
C LEU A 709 -32.70 -25.89 20.81
N LEU A 710 -34.02 -25.87 20.99
CA LEU A 710 -34.63 -26.25 22.27
C LEU A 710 -34.32 -27.70 22.65
N ARG A 711 -34.24 -28.60 21.67
CA ARG A 711 -33.89 -30.01 21.87
C ARG A 711 -32.46 -30.19 22.36
N THR A 712 -31.52 -29.34 21.93
CA THR A 712 -30.14 -29.35 22.47
C THR A 712 -30.07 -28.76 23.87
N LEU A 713 -30.94 -27.81 24.20
CA LEU A 713 -31.01 -27.14 25.51
C LEU A 713 -31.94 -27.82 26.52
N ALA A 714 -32.73 -28.82 26.12
CA ALA A 714 -33.81 -29.41 26.93
C ALA A 714 -33.34 -29.99 28.29
N GLY A 715 -32.07 -30.41 28.39
CA GLY A 715 -31.48 -30.91 29.64
C GLY A 715 -30.96 -29.82 30.58
N THR A 716 -31.06 -28.54 30.21
CA THR A 716 -30.58 -27.42 31.03
C THR A 716 -31.66 -26.94 32.00
N GLN A 717 -31.25 -26.56 33.21
CA GLN A 717 -32.19 -26.12 34.25
C GLN A 717 -33.05 -24.93 33.80
N ALA A 718 -32.48 -23.99 33.04
CA ALA A 718 -33.20 -22.82 32.54
C ALA A 718 -34.37 -23.15 31.61
N VAL A 719 -34.26 -24.20 30.78
CA VAL A 719 -35.38 -24.61 29.93
C VAL A 719 -36.45 -25.31 30.75
N LEU A 720 -36.05 -26.13 31.72
CA LEU A 720 -36.97 -26.83 32.62
C LEU A 720 -37.78 -25.86 33.48
N THR A 721 -37.14 -24.83 34.04
CA THR A 721 -37.83 -23.79 34.85
C THR A 721 -38.85 -23.02 34.03
N VAL A 722 -38.48 -22.53 32.84
CA VAL A 722 -39.41 -21.79 31.98
C VAL A 722 -40.53 -22.71 31.45
N ALA A 723 -40.23 -23.99 31.16
CA ALA A 723 -41.23 -24.95 30.73
C ALA A 723 -42.27 -25.28 31.82
N ALA A 724 -41.83 -25.48 33.06
CA ALA A 724 -42.69 -25.85 34.18
C ALA A 724 -43.44 -24.66 34.79
N GLU A 725 -42.77 -23.51 34.95
CA GLU A 725 -43.28 -22.39 35.75
C GLU A 725 -43.82 -21.23 34.90
N GLN A 726 -43.36 -21.06 33.65
CA GLN A 726 -43.66 -19.89 32.81
C GLN A 726 -44.47 -20.26 31.56
N ALA A 727 -45.38 -21.22 31.68
CA ALA A 727 -46.26 -21.71 30.61
C ALA A 727 -45.56 -22.28 29.36
N GLY A 728 -44.25 -22.55 29.40
CA GLY A 728 -43.50 -23.06 28.26
C GLY A 728 -43.99 -24.42 27.74
N ALA A 729 -44.35 -25.35 28.63
CA ALA A 729 -44.95 -26.62 28.24
C ALA A 729 -46.34 -26.44 27.57
N LEU A 730 -47.10 -25.41 27.99
CA LEU A 730 -48.39 -25.07 27.39
C LEU A 730 -48.23 -24.48 25.99
N TYR A 731 -47.18 -23.68 25.76
CA TYR A 731 -46.86 -23.18 24.42
C TYR A 731 -46.57 -24.31 23.44
N ILE A 732 -45.77 -25.30 23.85
CA ILE A 732 -45.48 -26.48 23.03
C ILE A 732 -46.76 -27.29 22.80
N LEU A 733 -47.56 -27.54 23.84
CA LEU A 733 -48.82 -28.28 23.72
C LEU A 733 -49.83 -27.56 22.81
N SER A 734 -49.95 -26.24 22.92
CA SER A 734 -50.88 -25.45 22.10
C SER A 734 -50.59 -25.58 20.62
N GLN A 735 -49.31 -25.59 20.24
CA GLN A 735 -48.88 -25.74 18.85
C GLN A 735 -49.00 -27.18 18.35
N LEU A 736 -48.70 -28.16 19.20
CA LEU A 736 -48.94 -29.56 18.90
C LEU A 736 -50.43 -29.82 18.60
N LEU A 737 -51.33 -29.30 19.46
CA LEU A 737 -52.77 -29.44 19.26
C LEU A 737 -53.22 -28.73 17.98
N ALA A 738 -52.77 -27.50 17.72
CA ALA A 738 -53.11 -26.78 16.50
C ALA A 738 -52.74 -27.58 15.24
N LEU A 739 -51.54 -28.15 15.19
CA LEU A 739 -51.08 -28.97 14.06
C LEU A 739 -51.89 -30.26 13.89
N VAL A 740 -52.27 -30.91 15.00
CA VAL A 740 -53.06 -32.15 14.97
C VAL A 740 -54.51 -31.87 14.55
N THR A 741 -55.14 -30.82 15.08
CA THR A 741 -56.55 -30.49 14.77
C THR A 741 -56.77 -30.03 13.33
N HIS A 742 -55.77 -29.42 12.71
CA HIS A 742 -55.85 -29.01 11.30
C HIS A 742 -55.59 -30.15 10.30
N ASN A 743 -54.96 -31.25 10.73
CA ASN A 743 -54.61 -32.39 9.87
C ASN A 743 -55.59 -33.58 9.96
N THR A 744 -56.57 -33.56 10.88
CA THR A 744 -57.58 -34.61 10.95
C THR A 744 -58.65 -34.41 9.86
N PRO A 745 -58.83 -35.33 8.89
CA PRO A 745 -59.99 -35.28 8.02
C PRO A 745 -61.25 -35.48 8.88
N SER A 746 -62.21 -34.56 8.75
CA SER A 746 -63.51 -34.59 9.44
C SER A 746 -64.26 -35.90 9.12
N SER A 747 -64.01 -36.95 9.89
CA SER A 747 -64.76 -38.20 9.86
C SER A 747 -65.91 -38.11 10.87
N ALA A 748 -66.89 -37.26 10.56
CA ALA A 748 -68.13 -37.17 11.31
C ALA A 748 -69.32 -36.98 10.37
N SER A 749 -69.69 -38.05 9.66
CA SER A 749 -71.10 -38.39 9.41
C SER A 749 -71.23 -39.83 8.90
N ALA A 750 -71.56 -40.75 9.80
CA ALA A 750 -72.11 -42.05 9.45
C ALA A 750 -73.63 -42.02 9.62
N SER A 751 -74.32 -42.49 8.57
CA SER A 751 -75.66 -43.10 8.55
C SER A 751 -76.87 -42.32 9.08
N ALA A 752 -77.72 -41.84 8.15
CA ALA A 752 -79.14 -42.24 8.06
C ALA A 752 -79.76 -41.68 6.76
N SER A 753 -80.70 -42.46 6.23
CA SER A 753 -81.35 -42.38 4.93
C SER A 753 -82.43 -41.31 4.80
N ASP A 754 -82.61 -40.90 3.53
CA ASP A 754 -83.88 -40.62 2.84
C ASP A 754 -84.57 -39.22 2.87
N THR A 755 -84.64 -38.70 1.62
CA THR A 755 -85.69 -37.93 0.93
C THR A 755 -86.12 -36.48 1.29
N THR A 756 -86.00 -35.64 0.24
CA THR A 756 -86.76 -34.43 -0.15
C THR A 756 -86.38 -33.02 0.35
N THR A 757 -86.51 -32.07 -0.60
CA THR A 757 -86.04 -30.68 -0.74
C THR A 757 -86.90 -29.63 0.00
N PRO A 758 -86.75 -28.29 -0.21
CA PRO A 758 -85.64 -27.37 0.15
C PRO A 758 -86.10 -26.18 1.07
N THR A 759 -85.11 -25.50 1.69
CA THR A 759 -84.97 -24.11 2.28
C THR A 759 -86.20 -23.15 2.46
N PRO A 760 -86.17 -22.10 3.34
CA PRO A 760 -84.99 -21.35 3.83
C PRO A 760 -84.96 -20.81 5.29
N ALA A 761 -83.74 -20.45 5.69
CA ALA A 761 -83.33 -19.35 6.58
C ALA A 761 -83.93 -19.22 7.99
N THR A 762 -83.10 -19.40 9.01
CA THR A 762 -82.96 -18.43 10.11
C THR A 762 -81.62 -18.61 10.85
N ASN A 763 -80.95 -17.48 11.06
CA ASN A 763 -79.66 -17.33 11.73
C ASN A 763 -79.62 -17.91 13.14
N SER A 764 -78.61 -18.72 13.44
CA SER A 764 -77.86 -18.66 14.70
C SER A 764 -76.65 -19.61 14.62
N GLN A 765 -75.49 -19.10 14.18
CA GLN A 765 -74.22 -19.76 14.42
C GLN A 765 -73.62 -19.29 15.75
N PRO A 766 -73.07 -20.20 16.57
CA PRO A 766 -72.23 -19.82 17.69
C PRO A 766 -70.87 -19.32 17.20
N LEU A 767 -70.36 -18.33 17.92
CA LEU A 767 -69.11 -17.61 17.72
C LEU A 767 -67.89 -18.55 17.72
N ALA A 768 -67.40 -18.93 16.55
CA ALA A 768 -66.09 -19.57 16.39
C ALA A 768 -65.02 -18.49 16.27
N THR A 769 -64.27 -18.25 17.34
CA THR A 769 -63.07 -17.41 17.34
C THR A 769 -61.97 -18.10 16.53
N ALA A 770 -61.90 -17.80 15.23
CA ALA A 770 -60.80 -18.22 14.37
C ALA A 770 -59.51 -17.49 14.77
N SER A 771 -58.61 -18.19 15.46
CA SER A 771 -57.24 -17.73 15.66
C SER A 771 -56.45 -18.08 14.40
N SER A 772 -56.23 -17.11 13.52
CA SER A 772 -55.49 -17.28 12.26
C SER A 772 -53.99 -17.36 12.54
N THR A 773 -53.50 -18.54 12.94
CA THR A 773 -52.07 -18.82 12.93
C THR A 773 -51.63 -19.17 11.51
N VAL A 774 -50.51 -18.59 11.07
CA VAL A 774 -49.88 -18.71 9.73
C VAL A 774 -49.58 -20.16 9.29
N THR A 775 -49.76 -21.13 10.19
CA THR A 775 -49.55 -22.56 9.96
C THR A 775 -50.62 -23.23 9.08
N GLY A 776 -51.79 -22.61 8.88
CA GLY A 776 -52.96 -23.26 8.30
C GLY A 776 -52.96 -23.48 6.76
N THR A 777 -52.16 -22.76 5.98
CA THR A 777 -52.34 -22.74 4.51
C THR A 777 -51.13 -23.16 3.66
N GLU A 778 -49.94 -23.38 4.22
CA GLU A 778 -48.71 -23.60 3.40
C GLU A 778 -47.85 -24.82 3.72
N MET A 779 -48.08 -25.56 4.82
CA MET A 779 -47.27 -26.76 5.10
C MET A 779 -47.86 -28.01 4.43
N ALA A 780 -47.07 -28.67 3.58
CA ALA A 780 -47.41 -29.99 3.05
C ALA A 780 -47.69 -30.96 4.22
N SER A 781 -48.76 -31.76 4.16
CA SER A 781 -49.26 -32.55 5.31
C SER A 781 -48.18 -33.41 5.98
N GLY A 782 -47.24 -33.97 5.20
CA GLY A 782 -46.10 -34.73 5.72
C GLY A 782 -45.08 -33.92 6.51
N THR A 783 -44.92 -32.62 6.22
CA THR A 783 -44.03 -31.73 6.98
C THR A 783 -44.61 -31.30 8.33
N ALA A 784 -45.94 -31.17 8.42
CA ALA A 784 -46.64 -30.84 9.65
C ALA A 784 -46.61 -31.99 10.66
N MET A 785 -46.79 -33.24 10.19
CA MET A 785 -46.67 -34.44 11.04
C MET A 785 -45.27 -34.58 11.64
N ALA A 786 -44.21 -34.38 10.85
CA ALA A 786 -42.83 -34.44 11.37
C ALA A 786 -42.56 -33.38 12.47
N VAL A 787 -43.13 -32.18 12.34
CA VAL A 787 -43.01 -31.14 13.36
C VAL A 787 -43.82 -31.48 14.62
N ALA A 788 -45.00 -32.09 14.47
CA ALA A 788 -45.79 -32.60 15.58
C ALA A 788 -45.03 -33.69 16.36
N GLU A 789 -44.37 -34.62 15.67
CA GLU A 789 -43.51 -35.62 16.30
C GLU A 789 -42.34 -34.99 17.07
N GLU A 790 -41.69 -33.95 16.51
CA GLU A 790 -40.61 -33.24 17.21
C GLU A 790 -41.11 -32.53 18.48
N LEU A 791 -42.28 -31.89 18.43
CA LEU A 791 -42.92 -31.23 19.57
C LEU A 791 -43.29 -32.24 20.67
N ALA A 792 -43.89 -33.38 20.28
CA ALA A 792 -44.22 -34.47 21.20
C ALA A 792 -42.97 -35.06 21.85
N GLY A 793 -41.91 -35.31 21.07
CA GLY A 793 -40.63 -35.80 21.57
C GLY A 793 -39.91 -34.79 22.48
N LEU A 794 -40.07 -33.48 22.24
CA LEU A 794 -39.54 -32.44 23.13
C LEU A 794 -40.29 -32.43 24.47
N LEU A 795 -41.63 -32.50 24.47
CA LEU A 795 -42.44 -32.63 25.69
C LEU A 795 -42.06 -33.87 26.49
N ALA A 796 -41.89 -35.01 25.81
CA ALA A 796 -41.49 -36.26 26.45
C ALA A 796 -40.16 -36.14 27.21
N ARG A 797 -39.16 -35.48 26.60
CA ARG A 797 -37.86 -35.22 27.25
C ARG A 797 -37.98 -34.28 28.45
N LEU A 798 -38.80 -33.24 28.35
CA LEU A 798 -39.02 -32.31 29.45
C LEU A 798 -39.72 -33.00 30.64
N MET A 799 -40.69 -33.88 30.37
CA MET A 799 -41.34 -34.70 31.40
C MET A 799 -40.38 -35.70 32.07
N ALA A 800 -39.49 -36.30 31.29
CA ALA A 800 -38.52 -37.28 31.78
C ALA A 800 -37.36 -36.67 32.59
N ALA A 801 -37.22 -35.33 32.60
CA ALA A 801 -36.13 -34.67 33.30
C ALA A 801 -36.29 -34.74 34.83
N PRO A 802 -35.23 -35.11 35.58
CA PRO A 802 -35.30 -35.20 37.04
C PRO A 802 -35.57 -33.84 37.68
N GLY A 803 -36.41 -33.81 38.70
CA GLY A 803 -36.82 -32.57 39.39
C GLY A 803 -38.07 -31.95 38.77
N GLN A 804 -37.90 -30.84 38.05
CA GLN A 804 -39.03 -30.05 37.53
C GLN A 804 -39.86 -30.75 36.44
N GLY A 805 -39.36 -31.82 35.81
CA GLY A 805 -40.12 -32.61 34.83
C GLY A 805 -41.39 -33.24 35.42
N SER A 806 -41.36 -33.61 36.70
CA SER A 806 -42.55 -34.11 37.43
C SER A 806 -43.68 -33.07 37.50
N GLY A 807 -43.34 -31.80 37.66
CA GLY A 807 -44.29 -30.68 37.64
C GLY A 807 -44.96 -30.53 36.27
N ILE A 808 -44.18 -30.70 35.19
CA ILE A 808 -44.70 -30.68 33.81
C ILE A 808 -45.65 -31.86 33.59
N SER A 809 -45.28 -33.07 34.01
CA SER A 809 -46.15 -34.25 33.91
C SER A 809 -47.46 -34.06 34.67
N LEU A 810 -47.41 -33.51 35.88
CA LEU A 810 -48.61 -33.26 36.70
C LEU A 810 -49.49 -32.18 36.05
N MET A 811 -48.90 -31.12 35.49
CA MET A 811 -49.63 -30.10 34.73
C MET A 811 -50.36 -30.73 33.52
N LEU A 812 -49.69 -31.59 32.74
CA LEU A 812 -50.27 -32.24 31.59
C LEU A 812 -51.37 -33.25 31.97
N GLN A 813 -51.21 -34.00 33.06
CA GLN A 813 -52.24 -34.91 33.59
C GLN A 813 -53.54 -34.19 34.00
N ARG A 814 -53.46 -32.89 34.34
CA ARG A 814 -54.64 -32.07 34.64
C ARG A 814 -55.34 -31.55 33.38
N LEU A 815 -54.66 -31.52 32.24
CA LEU A 815 -55.15 -30.95 30.98
C LEU A 815 -55.54 -32.01 29.94
N LEU A 816 -54.93 -33.19 30.00
CA LEU A 816 -55.09 -34.26 29.02
C LEU A 816 -55.48 -35.58 29.70
N PRO A 817 -56.25 -36.46 29.03
CA PRO A 817 -56.50 -37.81 29.50
C PRO A 817 -55.21 -38.58 29.79
N PRO A 818 -55.19 -39.46 30.82
CA PRO A 818 -53.99 -40.17 31.24
C PRO A 818 -53.38 -41.05 30.14
N GLY A 819 -54.19 -41.57 29.21
CA GLY A 819 -53.70 -42.33 28.05
C GLY A 819 -52.84 -41.51 27.09
N ILE A 820 -53.21 -40.25 26.83
CA ILE A 820 -52.44 -39.35 25.95
C ILE A 820 -51.15 -38.92 26.62
N VAL A 821 -51.18 -38.63 27.93
CA VAL A 821 -49.98 -38.29 28.69
C VAL A 821 -49.02 -39.49 28.75
N GLY A 822 -49.54 -40.70 28.91
CA GLY A 822 -48.77 -41.95 28.83
C GLY A 822 -48.12 -42.16 27.47
N ALA A 823 -48.85 -41.90 26.37
CA ALA A 823 -48.31 -41.97 25.01
C ALA A 823 -47.21 -40.93 24.76
N LEU A 824 -47.40 -39.68 25.22
CA LEU A 824 -46.37 -38.63 25.16
C LEU A 824 -45.13 -39.01 25.96
N ALA A 825 -45.28 -39.62 27.14
CA ALA A 825 -44.15 -40.09 27.94
C ALA A 825 -43.40 -41.24 27.25
N ALA A 826 -44.13 -42.18 26.63
CA ALA A 826 -43.57 -43.31 25.90
C ALA A 826 -42.79 -42.88 24.64
N ALA A 827 -43.22 -41.81 23.97
CA ALA A 827 -42.54 -41.26 22.81
C ALA A 827 -41.08 -40.80 23.10
N GLY A 828 -40.75 -40.51 24.36
CA GLY A 828 -39.41 -40.12 24.80
C GLY A 828 -38.46 -41.29 25.07
N ALA A 829 -38.98 -42.51 25.27
CA ALA A 829 -38.22 -43.67 25.78
C ALA A 829 -37.53 -44.51 24.68
N GLY A 830 -37.58 -44.10 23.42
CA GLY A 830 -36.85 -44.77 22.34
C GLY A 830 -37.45 -46.09 21.85
N ALA A 831 -38.77 -46.26 21.91
CA ALA A 831 -39.45 -47.31 21.17
C ALA A 831 -39.76 -46.82 19.74
N GLY A 832 -38.92 -47.20 18.77
CA GLY A 832 -39.28 -47.14 17.36
C GLY A 832 -40.42 -48.12 17.09
N GLY A 833 -41.67 -47.65 17.18
CA GLY A 833 -42.83 -48.50 16.99
C GLY A 833 -44.13 -47.71 16.94
N ALA A 834 -44.59 -47.48 15.71
CA ALA A 834 -45.94 -47.15 15.28
C ALA A 834 -46.52 -45.78 15.67
N GLY A 835 -46.80 -44.99 14.63
CA GLY A 835 -47.71 -43.85 14.72
C GLY A 835 -49.10 -44.30 15.14
N ALA A 836 -49.58 -43.73 16.23
CA ALA A 836 -50.98 -43.69 16.62
C ALA A 836 -51.25 -42.33 17.26
#